data_AF-A0A4Q4MDM1-F1
#
_entry.id   AF-A0A4Q4MDM1-F1
#
_cell.length_a   1.000
_cell.length_b   1.000
_cell.length_c   1.000
_cell.angle_alpha   90.00
_cell.angle_beta   90.00
_cell.angle_gamma   90.00
#
_symmetry.space_group_name_H-M   'P 1'
#
loop_
_entity.id
_entity.type
_entity.pdbx_description
1 polymer ?
#
loop_
_entity_poly.entity_id
_entity_poly.type
_entity_poly.pdbx_seq_one_letter_code
_entity_poly.pdbx_strand_id
1 'polypeptide(L)'
;MAESQVPVQKDEHPLLASRPPVTDPITYLTIIEYNLTEENLPVLHEVLQDAELTATIGWDLIHLLLPLLPLSEDCLQDIAAKGNPRECVLKVTEALRLLEFEEPHDHTDGEEDDAEASERTKAAEVGMGESSTSPAFQPAVVPPLPVLKFEVLLTILATLHRRVKTKYPSRFLSTSLQAALLAYNRANTHIEDLTLSAVKFVKTLSGTKRPHLPSRRSSGNLLRVNTNQSEPDPEAQSDAPTNEENDLVNRLLQSFLTHILEEYVLSLTSDDDVPGLAWASRLMERYEPQRIPNKPNYQKYADRFADDEDLTSRVAILGQIVALSQDLGLKYEELLRTVMDTEDEKRGIPGTEDEPPAAAADIPLSRTGALILVAAQSVKQELYAPATQNQSLSIDIFPGHATILGNFIGTLGQQTVGMEPEALLDTVLTFGLIALQHNNIGEPKDDESFAQYLQTISLISANSPSPSLRGHAHYLTTTVLRSHPHDLVRLTFIRDTLEHCPYENLKASAVSWLKGETLEANAPRPESADDDHEETNIFATPVALSTVAPFLWPDLTKQYAGDTSLEDSWMQFRQELGFYVAALNFYYLLLQAKHLHDTLGIKELNNSHSIQSRYLDVLKQTAARFQKELTSGGGALVVEGEEALEQAKADVGLLEKVVEWVESGLKKM
;
A
#
# COMPACT_ATOMS: atom_id res chain seq x y z
N MET A 1 -62.79 -51.50 -40.04
CA MET A 1 -61.72 -50.63 -40.54
C MET A 1 -61.29 -49.79 -39.37
N ALA A 2 -60.08 -50.06 -38.87
CA ALA A 2 -59.47 -49.35 -37.77
C ALA A 2 -58.70 -48.16 -38.37
N GLU A 3 -59.04 -46.95 -37.94
CA GLU A 3 -58.14 -45.81 -38.05
C GLU A 3 -57.52 -45.61 -36.67
N SER A 4 -56.26 -46.02 -36.56
CA SER A 4 -55.39 -45.77 -35.43
C SER A 4 -55.21 -44.27 -35.25
N GLN A 5 -55.66 -43.75 -34.11
CA GLN A 5 -55.15 -42.48 -33.60
C GLN A 5 -53.75 -42.73 -33.04
N VAL A 6 -52.76 -42.22 -33.75
CA VAL A 6 -51.37 -42.10 -33.31
C VAL A 6 -51.34 -41.17 -32.09
N PRO A 7 -50.71 -41.55 -30.96
CA PRO A 7 -50.50 -40.62 -29.87
C PRO A 7 -49.41 -39.62 -30.27
N VAL A 8 -49.72 -38.33 -30.14
CA VAL A 8 -48.77 -37.22 -30.31
C VAL A 8 -47.64 -37.41 -29.29
N GLN A 9 -46.44 -37.73 -29.79
CA GLN A 9 -45.20 -37.65 -29.01
C GLN A 9 -45.01 -36.19 -28.61
N LYS A 10 -44.87 -35.92 -27.31
CA LYS A 10 -44.31 -34.66 -26.84
C LYS A 10 -42.88 -34.61 -27.38
N ASP A 11 -42.52 -33.57 -28.13
CA ASP A 11 -41.12 -33.34 -28.50
C ASP A 11 -40.32 -33.15 -27.21
N GLU A 12 -39.62 -34.20 -26.78
CA GLU A 12 -38.72 -34.14 -25.63
C GLU A 12 -37.55 -33.23 -25.99
N HIS A 13 -37.22 -32.29 -25.10
CA HIS A 13 -36.13 -31.35 -25.30
C HIS A 13 -34.83 -32.10 -25.69
N PRO A 14 -34.02 -31.61 -26.64
CA PRO A 14 -32.86 -32.34 -27.17
C PRO A 14 -31.89 -32.82 -26.08
N LEU A 15 -31.69 -32.02 -25.01
CA LEU A 15 -30.85 -32.38 -23.85
C LEU A 15 -31.40 -33.54 -23.00
N LEU A 16 -32.72 -33.77 -23.01
CA LEU A 16 -33.37 -34.87 -22.29
C LEU A 16 -33.41 -36.13 -23.15
N ALA A 17 -33.72 -35.97 -24.44
CA ALA A 17 -33.84 -37.07 -25.40
C ALA A 17 -32.50 -37.78 -25.69
N SER A 18 -31.37 -37.06 -25.56
CA SER A 18 -30.03 -37.60 -25.81
C SER A 18 -29.29 -38.10 -24.56
N ARG A 19 -29.92 -38.14 -23.38
CA ARG A 19 -29.23 -38.58 -22.14
C ARG A 19 -28.65 -40.00 -22.27
N PRO A 20 -27.43 -40.27 -21.75
CA PRO A 20 -26.90 -41.63 -21.66
C PRO A 20 -27.90 -42.56 -20.96
N PRO A 21 -28.12 -43.80 -21.47
CA PRO A 21 -27.28 -44.52 -22.43
C PRO A 21 -27.61 -44.29 -23.92
N VAL A 22 -28.49 -43.34 -24.27
CA VAL A 22 -28.90 -43.11 -25.67
C VAL A 22 -27.73 -42.65 -26.54
N THR A 23 -26.88 -41.79 -26.01
CA THR A 23 -25.59 -41.41 -26.61
C THR A 23 -24.45 -41.71 -25.64
N ASP A 24 -23.23 -41.81 -26.15
CA ASP A 24 -22.04 -41.84 -25.31
C ASP A 24 -21.78 -40.47 -24.65
N PRO A 25 -21.06 -40.41 -23.51
CA PRO A 25 -20.85 -39.17 -22.77
C PRO A 25 -20.15 -38.05 -23.56
N ILE A 26 -19.24 -38.39 -24.49
CA ILE A 26 -18.52 -37.40 -25.29
C ILE A 26 -19.47 -36.76 -26.31
N THR A 27 -20.23 -37.59 -27.04
CA THR A 27 -21.26 -37.10 -27.96
C THR A 27 -22.31 -36.28 -27.21
N TYR A 28 -22.66 -36.65 -25.98
CA TYR A 28 -23.60 -35.90 -25.15
C TYR A 28 -23.06 -34.51 -24.78
N LEU A 29 -21.78 -34.40 -24.42
CA LEU A 29 -21.12 -33.11 -24.16
C LEU A 29 -21.17 -32.19 -25.39
N THR A 30 -20.88 -32.71 -26.58
CA THR A 30 -20.98 -31.94 -27.83
C THR A 30 -22.41 -31.45 -28.07
N ILE A 31 -23.42 -32.30 -27.79
CA ILE A 31 -24.84 -31.89 -27.89
C ILE A 31 -25.16 -30.79 -26.87
N ILE A 32 -24.65 -30.87 -25.65
CA ILE A 32 -24.81 -29.80 -24.65
C ILE A 32 -24.19 -28.51 -25.17
N GLU A 33 -22.93 -28.55 -25.62
CA GLU A 33 -22.21 -27.37 -26.13
C GLU A 33 -22.96 -26.65 -27.25
N TYR A 34 -23.49 -27.39 -28.23
CA TYR A 34 -24.26 -26.81 -29.34
C TYR A 34 -25.61 -26.22 -28.92
N ASN A 35 -26.20 -26.70 -27.82
CA ASN A 35 -27.52 -26.27 -27.35
C ASN A 35 -27.44 -25.39 -26.08
N LEU A 36 -26.23 -25.01 -25.65
CA LEU A 36 -26.05 -24.23 -24.43
C LEU A 36 -26.36 -22.75 -24.69
N THR A 37 -27.54 -22.33 -24.25
CA THR A 37 -28.01 -20.94 -24.28
C THR A 37 -28.62 -20.58 -22.93
N GLU A 38 -28.80 -19.29 -22.66
CA GLU A 38 -29.42 -18.81 -21.40
C GLU A 38 -30.81 -19.45 -21.16
N GLU A 39 -31.61 -19.63 -22.21
CA GLU A 39 -32.95 -20.23 -22.16
C GLU A 39 -32.93 -21.72 -21.77
N ASN A 40 -31.85 -22.43 -22.10
CA ASN A 40 -31.73 -23.87 -21.91
C ASN A 40 -31.05 -24.24 -20.57
N LEU A 41 -30.53 -23.26 -19.82
CA LEU A 41 -29.91 -23.47 -18.51
C LEU A 41 -30.82 -24.19 -17.48
N PRO A 42 -32.14 -23.90 -17.38
CA PRO A 42 -33.02 -24.62 -16.45
C PRO A 42 -33.15 -26.11 -16.79
N VAL A 43 -33.13 -26.46 -18.08
CA VAL A 43 -33.16 -27.86 -18.52
C VAL A 43 -31.83 -28.55 -18.21
N LEU A 44 -30.71 -27.85 -18.39
CA LEU A 44 -29.40 -28.36 -17.99
C LEU A 44 -29.32 -28.54 -16.46
N HIS A 45 -29.87 -27.63 -15.67
CA HIS A 45 -29.96 -27.77 -14.22
C HIS A 45 -30.71 -29.04 -13.81
N GLU A 46 -31.79 -29.40 -14.52
CA GLU A 46 -32.51 -30.67 -14.34
C GLU A 46 -31.66 -31.89 -14.74
N VAL A 47 -30.83 -31.79 -15.79
CA VAL A 47 -29.86 -32.83 -16.17
C VAL A 47 -28.81 -33.04 -15.10
N LEU A 48 -28.25 -31.95 -14.56
CA LEU A 48 -27.23 -31.99 -13.52
C LEU A 48 -27.75 -32.48 -12.17
N GLN A 49 -29.06 -32.73 -12.05
CA GLN A 49 -29.60 -33.41 -10.88
C GLN A 49 -29.19 -34.89 -10.80
N ASP A 50 -28.86 -35.52 -11.93
CA ASP A 50 -28.35 -36.90 -12.00
C ASP A 50 -26.89 -36.96 -11.58
N ALA A 51 -26.62 -37.58 -10.42
CA ALA A 51 -25.28 -37.65 -9.83
C ALA A 51 -24.30 -38.50 -10.65
N GLU A 52 -24.73 -39.63 -11.24
CA GLU A 52 -23.84 -40.52 -11.99
C GLU A 52 -23.40 -39.87 -13.31
N LEU A 53 -24.34 -39.22 -13.99
CA LEU A 53 -24.07 -38.47 -15.20
C LEU A 53 -23.17 -37.28 -14.91
N THR A 54 -23.51 -36.47 -13.90
CA THR A 54 -22.75 -35.26 -13.52
C THR A 54 -21.34 -35.58 -13.06
N ALA A 55 -21.12 -36.72 -12.39
CA ALA A 55 -19.78 -37.19 -12.02
C ALA A 55 -18.89 -37.42 -13.25
N THR A 56 -19.47 -37.80 -14.39
CA THR A 56 -18.74 -38.12 -15.63
C THR A 56 -18.49 -36.88 -16.49
N ILE A 57 -19.51 -36.02 -16.66
CA ILE A 57 -19.48 -34.91 -17.65
C ILE A 57 -19.29 -33.53 -17.02
N GLY A 58 -19.51 -33.38 -15.71
CA GLY A 58 -19.67 -32.06 -15.08
C GLY A 58 -18.43 -31.18 -15.14
N TRP A 59 -17.23 -31.76 -15.09
CA TRP A 59 -15.97 -31.01 -15.08
C TRP A 59 -15.68 -30.33 -16.43
N ASP A 60 -16.05 -30.94 -17.56
CA ASP A 60 -15.91 -30.35 -18.90
C ASP A 60 -16.83 -29.15 -19.12
N LEU A 61 -17.97 -29.09 -18.41
CA LEU A 61 -18.97 -28.03 -18.56
C LEU A 61 -18.56 -26.71 -17.87
N ILE A 62 -17.55 -26.71 -17.00
CA ILE A 62 -17.17 -25.54 -16.19
C ILE A 62 -16.82 -24.34 -17.10
N HIS A 63 -15.94 -24.54 -18.08
CA HIS A 63 -15.54 -23.46 -19.00
C HIS A 63 -16.69 -22.96 -19.88
N LEU A 64 -17.64 -23.82 -20.22
CA LEU A 64 -18.81 -23.47 -21.03
C LEU A 64 -19.83 -22.65 -20.24
N LEU A 65 -19.92 -22.87 -18.93
CA LEU A 65 -20.89 -22.20 -18.06
C LEU A 65 -20.39 -20.85 -17.52
N LEU A 66 -19.08 -20.65 -17.36
CA LEU A 66 -18.51 -19.40 -16.82
C LEU A 66 -18.87 -18.12 -17.61
N PRO A 67 -18.94 -18.12 -18.96
CA PRO A 67 -19.38 -16.96 -19.73
C PRO A 67 -20.85 -16.59 -19.51
N LEU A 68 -21.68 -17.50 -19.02
CA LEU A 68 -23.13 -17.34 -18.83
C LEU A 68 -23.52 -16.90 -17.41
N LEU A 69 -22.55 -16.52 -16.59
CA LEU A 69 -22.81 -15.96 -15.26
C LEU A 69 -23.52 -14.60 -15.37
N PRO A 70 -24.46 -14.28 -14.45
CA PRO A 70 -24.80 -15.04 -13.23
C PRO A 70 -25.83 -16.17 -13.42
N LEU A 71 -26.44 -16.30 -14.60
CA LEU A 71 -27.56 -17.23 -14.83
C LEU A 71 -27.17 -18.72 -14.69
N SER A 72 -25.92 -19.06 -14.97
CA SER A 72 -25.39 -20.42 -14.88
C SER A 72 -24.91 -20.84 -13.48
N GLU A 73 -25.04 -19.98 -12.47
CA GLU A 73 -24.51 -20.21 -11.11
C GLU A 73 -25.06 -21.50 -10.49
N ASP A 74 -26.38 -21.74 -10.56
CA ASP A 74 -27.01 -22.94 -10.01
C ASP A 74 -26.46 -24.23 -10.64
N CYS A 75 -26.23 -24.23 -11.95
CA CYS A 75 -25.60 -25.35 -12.66
C CYS A 75 -24.17 -25.60 -12.18
N LEU A 76 -23.39 -24.52 -11.96
CA LEU A 76 -22.04 -24.62 -11.44
C LEU A 76 -22.01 -25.14 -9.99
N GLN A 77 -22.98 -24.77 -9.16
CA GLN A 77 -23.13 -25.30 -7.81
C GLN A 77 -23.50 -26.80 -7.80
N ASP A 78 -24.36 -27.25 -8.72
CA ASP A 78 -24.65 -28.68 -8.88
C ASP A 78 -23.40 -29.47 -9.28
N ILE A 79 -22.61 -28.94 -10.22
CA ILE A 79 -21.32 -29.55 -10.62
C ILE A 79 -20.39 -29.62 -9.41
N ALA A 80 -20.30 -28.54 -8.62
CA ALA A 80 -19.49 -28.53 -7.41
C ALA A 80 -19.95 -29.57 -6.36
N ALA A 81 -21.26 -29.82 -6.26
CA ALA A 81 -21.86 -30.73 -5.30
C ALA A 81 -21.85 -32.20 -5.72
N LYS A 82 -21.94 -32.48 -7.03
CA LYS A 82 -22.19 -33.83 -7.58
C LYS A 82 -21.12 -34.32 -8.54
N GLY A 83 -20.37 -33.42 -9.18
CA GLY A 83 -19.29 -33.77 -10.12
C GLY A 83 -18.13 -34.52 -9.45
N ASN A 84 -17.25 -35.14 -10.25
CA ASN A 84 -16.00 -35.73 -9.75
C ASN A 84 -15.13 -34.60 -9.16
N PRO A 85 -14.88 -34.61 -7.84
CA PRO A 85 -14.29 -33.45 -7.20
C PRO A 85 -12.83 -33.23 -7.59
N ARG A 86 -12.08 -34.27 -7.98
CA ARG A 86 -10.67 -34.16 -8.38
C ARG A 86 -10.51 -33.46 -9.73
N GLU A 87 -11.27 -33.93 -10.72
CA GLU A 87 -11.27 -33.32 -12.06
C GLU A 87 -11.86 -31.90 -12.03
N CYS A 88 -12.91 -31.69 -11.24
CA CYS A 88 -13.47 -30.34 -11.06
C CYS A 88 -12.45 -29.38 -10.45
N VAL A 89 -11.64 -29.79 -9.45
CA VAL A 89 -10.59 -28.92 -8.87
C VAL A 89 -9.58 -28.52 -9.95
N LEU A 90 -9.15 -29.45 -10.80
CA LEU A 90 -8.21 -29.17 -11.88
C LEU A 90 -8.80 -28.17 -12.88
N LYS A 91 -10.04 -28.37 -13.31
CA LYS A 91 -10.73 -27.45 -14.25
C LYS A 91 -11.01 -26.07 -13.69
N VAL A 92 -11.41 -25.98 -12.42
CA VAL A 92 -11.59 -24.68 -11.76
C VAL A 92 -10.25 -23.95 -11.60
N THR A 93 -9.18 -24.69 -11.28
CA THR A 93 -7.82 -24.14 -11.20
C THR A 93 -7.33 -23.65 -12.56
N GLU A 94 -7.60 -24.39 -13.64
CA GLU A 94 -7.34 -23.98 -15.03
C GLU A 94 -8.10 -22.69 -15.37
N ALA A 95 -9.40 -22.63 -15.06
CA ALA A 95 -10.22 -21.44 -15.29
C ALA A 95 -9.73 -20.19 -14.55
N LEU A 96 -9.27 -20.33 -13.30
CA LEU A 96 -8.65 -19.21 -12.56
C LEU A 96 -7.40 -18.68 -13.26
N ARG A 97 -6.56 -19.57 -13.82
CA ARG A 97 -5.33 -19.17 -14.53
C ARG A 97 -5.60 -18.47 -15.86
N LEU A 98 -6.73 -18.77 -16.50
CA LEU A 98 -7.17 -18.14 -17.74
C LEU A 98 -8.00 -16.87 -17.47
N LEU A 99 -8.21 -16.49 -16.21
CA LEU A 99 -8.98 -15.32 -15.89
C LEU A 99 -8.18 -14.04 -16.21
N GLU A 100 -8.84 -13.17 -16.97
CA GLU A 100 -8.35 -11.85 -17.36
C GLU A 100 -9.35 -10.81 -16.86
N PHE A 101 -8.83 -9.72 -16.30
CA PHE A 101 -9.63 -8.62 -15.73
C PHE A 101 -9.64 -7.37 -16.62
N GLU A 102 -8.92 -7.40 -17.74
CA GLU A 102 -8.95 -6.34 -18.75
C GLU A 102 -10.25 -6.43 -19.55
N GLU A 103 -10.94 -5.30 -19.70
CA GLU A 103 -11.94 -5.17 -20.76
C GLU A 103 -11.18 -5.20 -22.10
N PRO A 104 -11.61 -5.98 -23.10
CA PRO A 104 -11.01 -5.89 -24.41
C PRO A 104 -11.06 -4.43 -24.86
N HIS A 105 -9.91 -3.77 -24.94
CA HIS A 105 -9.81 -2.56 -25.73
C HIS A 105 -10.18 -2.98 -27.15
N ASP A 106 -11.33 -2.50 -27.63
CA ASP A 106 -11.65 -2.56 -29.05
C ASP A 106 -10.48 -1.89 -29.78
N HIS A 107 -9.58 -2.72 -30.31
CA HIS A 107 -8.65 -2.34 -31.34
C HIS A 107 -9.46 -2.09 -32.62
N THR A 108 -10.25 -1.02 -32.65
CA THR A 108 -10.65 -0.39 -33.90
C THR A 108 -9.60 0.66 -34.22
N ASP A 109 -8.44 0.19 -34.67
CA ASP A 109 -7.63 1.00 -35.58
C ASP A 109 -8.48 1.28 -36.82
N GLY A 110 -8.52 2.55 -37.20
CA GLY A 110 -9.55 3.10 -38.07
C GLY A 110 -9.63 2.47 -39.46
N GLU A 111 -10.86 2.17 -39.87
CA GLU A 111 -11.31 2.39 -41.24
C GLU A 111 -12.67 3.09 -41.16
N GLU A 112 -12.73 4.30 -41.75
CA GLU A 112 -13.98 4.96 -42.08
C GLU A 112 -14.71 4.07 -43.09
N ASP A 113 -15.90 3.57 -42.76
CA ASP A 113 -16.94 3.40 -43.77
C ASP A 113 -18.35 3.51 -43.17
N ASP A 114 -19.15 4.30 -43.86
CA ASP A 114 -20.50 4.74 -43.52
C ASP A 114 -21.56 3.62 -43.69
N ALA A 115 -22.64 3.76 -42.92
CA ALA A 115 -23.98 3.13 -43.06
C ALA A 115 -24.09 1.63 -42.68
N GLU A 116 -24.84 1.25 -41.64
CA GLU A 116 -26.31 1.28 -41.56
C GLU A 116 -26.77 0.97 -40.13
N ALA A 117 -27.87 1.59 -39.74
CA ALA A 117 -28.52 1.45 -38.45
C ALA A 117 -29.60 0.35 -38.47
N SER A 118 -29.58 -0.56 -37.48
CA SER A 118 -30.71 -1.31 -36.87
C SER A 118 -30.10 -2.49 -36.09
N GLU A 119 -30.43 -2.86 -34.86
CA GLU A 119 -31.57 -2.63 -33.97
C GLU A 119 -31.09 -2.89 -32.53
N ARG A 120 -31.13 -1.88 -31.66
CA ARG A 120 -31.02 -2.10 -30.19
C ARG A 120 -32.41 -2.50 -29.69
N THR A 121 -32.59 -3.77 -29.33
CA THR A 121 -33.80 -4.24 -28.65
C THR A 121 -33.79 -3.72 -27.21
N LYS A 122 -34.62 -2.71 -26.97
CA LYS A 122 -34.96 -2.21 -25.62
C LYS A 122 -35.66 -3.31 -24.83
N ALA A 123 -35.11 -3.69 -23.69
CA ALA A 123 -35.85 -4.44 -22.68
C ALA A 123 -36.99 -3.56 -22.14
N ALA A 124 -38.20 -4.10 -22.13
CA ALA A 124 -39.42 -3.42 -21.76
C ALA A 124 -39.56 -3.29 -20.23
N GLU A 125 -39.88 -2.08 -19.78
CA GLU A 125 -40.43 -1.82 -18.45
C GLU A 125 -41.81 -2.50 -18.33
N VAL A 126 -41.99 -3.32 -17.29
CA VAL A 126 -43.32 -3.79 -16.86
C VAL A 126 -43.65 -3.20 -15.49
N GLY A 127 -44.78 -2.52 -15.46
CA GLY A 127 -45.19 -1.58 -14.42
C GLY A 127 -45.62 -2.19 -13.09
N MET A 128 -45.57 -1.30 -12.10
CA MET A 128 -45.92 -1.44 -10.69
C MET A 128 -47.29 -2.07 -10.40
N GLY A 129 -47.33 -2.89 -9.36
CA GLY A 129 -48.49 -3.10 -8.49
C GLY A 129 -48.13 -2.69 -7.06
N GLU A 130 -48.73 -1.63 -6.56
CA GLU A 130 -48.53 -1.06 -5.22
C GLU A 130 -49.04 -2.00 -4.11
N SER A 131 -48.21 -2.34 -3.11
CA SER A 131 -48.56 -2.22 -1.68
C SER A 131 -47.41 -2.66 -0.75
N SER A 132 -47.38 -2.02 0.43
CA SER A 132 -46.59 -2.30 1.63
C SER A 132 -45.20 -1.65 1.79
N THR A 133 -45.18 -0.80 2.80
CA THR A 133 -44.08 -0.04 3.40
C THR A 133 -42.95 -0.93 3.94
N SER A 134 -41.74 -0.75 3.43
CA SER A 134 -40.45 -1.07 4.08
C SER A 134 -39.34 -0.25 3.39
N PRO A 135 -38.29 0.19 4.10
CA PRO A 135 -37.29 1.10 3.55
C PRO A 135 -36.55 0.43 2.39
N ALA A 136 -36.44 1.17 1.28
CA ALA A 136 -35.90 0.70 0.02
C ALA A 136 -34.44 0.24 0.16
N PHE A 137 -34.21 -1.06 -0.08
CA PHE A 137 -32.90 -1.54 -0.48
C PHE A 137 -32.57 -0.94 -1.86
N GLN A 138 -31.40 -0.33 -2.00
CA GLN A 138 -30.91 0.07 -3.32
C GLN A 138 -30.77 -1.17 -4.22
N PRO A 139 -31.04 -1.06 -5.53
CA PRO A 139 -30.90 -2.19 -6.45
C PRO A 139 -29.45 -2.68 -6.49
N ALA A 140 -29.26 -3.99 -6.29
CA ALA A 140 -27.97 -4.67 -6.37
C ALA A 140 -27.36 -4.50 -7.77
N VAL A 141 -26.26 -3.77 -7.87
CA VAL A 141 -25.47 -3.68 -9.11
C VAL A 141 -24.74 -5.01 -9.29
N VAL A 142 -24.99 -5.70 -10.41
CA VAL A 142 -24.31 -6.96 -10.74
C VAL A 142 -22.83 -6.66 -11.01
N PRO A 143 -21.88 -7.32 -10.31
CA PRO A 143 -20.45 -7.13 -10.55
C PRO A 143 -20.05 -7.49 -11.99
N PRO A 144 -18.93 -6.95 -12.51
CA PRO A 144 -18.41 -7.34 -13.82
C PRO A 144 -18.16 -8.85 -13.93
N LEU A 145 -18.32 -9.39 -15.13
CA LEU A 145 -18.19 -10.83 -15.38
C LEU A 145 -16.87 -11.45 -14.87
N PRO A 146 -15.68 -10.83 -15.03
CA PRO A 146 -14.44 -11.37 -14.46
C PRO A 146 -14.45 -11.49 -12.93
N VAL A 147 -15.04 -10.51 -12.24
CA VAL A 147 -15.19 -10.51 -10.78
C VAL A 147 -16.14 -11.62 -10.34
N LEU A 148 -17.27 -11.78 -11.03
CA LEU A 148 -18.22 -12.87 -10.80
C LEU A 148 -17.57 -14.24 -11.01
N LYS A 149 -16.81 -14.41 -12.10
CA LYS A 149 -16.05 -15.65 -12.36
C LYS A 149 -15.12 -15.97 -11.20
N PHE A 150 -14.33 -15.01 -10.73
CA PHE A 150 -13.43 -15.21 -9.59
C PHE A 150 -14.20 -15.65 -8.32
N GLU A 151 -15.25 -14.92 -7.95
CA GLU A 151 -16.05 -15.21 -6.74
C GLU A 151 -16.69 -16.61 -6.78
N VAL A 152 -17.28 -16.97 -7.92
CA VAL A 152 -17.92 -18.27 -8.12
C VAL A 152 -16.89 -19.40 -8.15
N LEU A 153 -15.76 -19.23 -8.84
CA LEU A 153 -14.68 -20.23 -8.88
C LEU A 153 -14.12 -20.52 -7.48
N LEU A 154 -13.91 -19.50 -6.65
CA LEU A 154 -13.49 -19.70 -5.25
C LEU A 154 -14.55 -20.40 -4.41
N THR A 155 -15.83 -20.08 -4.64
CA THR A 155 -16.95 -20.75 -3.95
C THR A 155 -17.01 -22.24 -4.33
N ILE A 156 -16.85 -22.57 -5.62
CA ILE A 156 -16.78 -23.94 -6.12
C ILE A 156 -15.58 -24.67 -5.47
N LEU A 157 -14.38 -24.07 -5.48
CA LEU A 157 -13.21 -24.65 -4.83
C LEU A 157 -13.47 -24.94 -3.35
N ALA A 158 -14.16 -24.05 -2.64
CA ALA A 158 -14.47 -24.24 -1.22
C ALA A 158 -15.30 -25.51 -0.97
N THR A 159 -16.28 -25.76 -1.84
CA THR A 159 -17.12 -26.97 -1.81
C THR A 159 -16.31 -28.21 -2.18
N LEU A 160 -15.51 -28.13 -3.26
CA LEU A 160 -14.73 -29.26 -3.76
C LEU A 160 -13.66 -29.72 -2.77
N HIS A 161 -12.88 -28.80 -2.18
CA HIS A 161 -11.83 -29.14 -1.21
C HIS A 161 -12.38 -29.77 0.08
N ARG A 162 -13.64 -29.49 0.44
CA ARG A 162 -14.34 -30.20 1.54
C ARG A 162 -14.81 -31.60 1.15
N ARG A 163 -15.04 -31.85 -0.14
CA ARG A 163 -15.48 -33.15 -0.67
C ARG A 163 -14.31 -34.11 -0.93
N VAL A 164 -13.19 -33.62 -1.46
CA VAL A 164 -12.01 -34.45 -1.80
C VAL A 164 -11.51 -35.19 -0.57
N LYS A 165 -11.42 -36.52 -0.65
CA LYS A 165 -10.87 -37.38 0.40
C LYS A 165 -9.63 -38.09 -0.12
N THR A 166 -8.47 -37.53 0.18
CA THR A 166 -7.16 -38.04 -0.23
C THR A 166 -6.19 -38.06 0.94
N LYS A 167 -5.13 -38.87 0.80
CA LYS A 167 -4.03 -38.93 1.75
C LYS A 167 -3.22 -37.62 1.82
N TYR A 168 -3.17 -36.86 0.73
CA TYR A 168 -2.34 -35.66 0.57
C TYR A 168 -3.19 -34.46 0.07
N PRO A 169 -4.14 -33.95 0.88
CA PRO A 169 -5.02 -32.85 0.47
C PRO A 169 -4.25 -31.54 0.22
N SER A 170 -3.10 -31.36 0.88
CA SER A 170 -2.19 -30.22 0.71
C SER A 170 -1.77 -29.99 -0.74
N ARG A 171 -1.61 -31.05 -1.53
CA ARG A 171 -1.19 -30.97 -2.95
C ARG A 171 -2.25 -30.28 -3.81
N PHE A 172 -3.51 -30.73 -3.70
CA PHE A 172 -4.62 -30.11 -4.40
C PHE A 172 -4.80 -28.66 -3.97
N LEU A 173 -4.72 -28.41 -2.65
CA LEU A 173 -4.90 -27.08 -2.09
C LEU A 173 -3.80 -26.11 -2.56
N SER A 174 -2.53 -26.54 -2.56
CA SER A 174 -1.40 -25.72 -3.01
C SER A 174 -1.62 -25.22 -4.44
N THR A 175 -1.95 -26.12 -5.37
CA THR A 175 -2.19 -25.76 -6.78
C THR A 175 -3.37 -24.79 -6.93
N SER A 176 -4.47 -25.00 -6.19
CA SER A 176 -5.61 -24.09 -6.20
C SER A 176 -5.29 -22.71 -5.64
N LEU A 177 -4.55 -22.63 -4.52
CA LEU A 177 -4.17 -21.35 -3.90
C LEU A 177 -3.22 -20.56 -4.79
N GLN A 178 -2.26 -21.22 -5.43
CA GLN A 178 -1.38 -20.58 -6.41
C GLN A 178 -2.16 -20.00 -7.59
N ALA A 179 -3.14 -20.75 -8.13
CA ALA A 179 -3.99 -20.26 -9.22
C ALA A 179 -4.88 -19.08 -8.78
N ALA A 180 -5.45 -19.14 -7.57
CA ALA A 180 -6.23 -18.05 -7.01
C ALA A 180 -5.39 -16.79 -6.78
N LEU A 181 -4.16 -16.93 -6.27
CA LEU A 181 -3.24 -15.82 -6.05
C LEU A 181 -2.79 -15.21 -7.39
N LEU A 182 -2.48 -16.04 -8.38
CA LEU A 182 -2.11 -15.58 -9.71
C LEU A 182 -3.26 -14.82 -10.39
N ALA A 183 -4.49 -15.31 -10.27
CA ALA A 183 -5.67 -14.60 -10.76
C ALA A 183 -5.86 -13.26 -10.03
N TYR A 184 -5.74 -13.26 -8.70
CA TYR A 184 -5.85 -12.05 -7.88
C TYR A 184 -4.80 -10.98 -8.27
N ASN A 185 -3.53 -11.38 -8.47
CA ASN A 185 -2.44 -10.45 -8.82
C ASN A 185 -2.59 -9.83 -10.22
N ARG A 186 -3.41 -10.41 -11.10
CA ARG A 186 -3.73 -9.82 -12.41
C ARG A 186 -4.87 -8.81 -12.35
N ALA A 187 -5.60 -8.75 -11.24
CA ALA A 187 -6.69 -7.82 -11.11
C ALA A 187 -6.17 -6.40 -10.86
N ASN A 188 -6.66 -5.45 -11.65
CA ASN A 188 -6.38 -4.02 -11.52
C ASN A 188 -7.60 -3.22 -11.02
N THR A 189 -8.77 -3.86 -10.95
CA THR A 189 -10.04 -3.26 -10.56
C THR A 189 -10.78 -4.17 -9.59
N HIS A 190 -11.73 -3.62 -8.83
CA HIS A 190 -12.58 -4.39 -7.90
C HIS A 190 -11.82 -5.20 -6.82
N ILE A 191 -10.63 -4.75 -6.45
CA ILE A 191 -9.72 -5.47 -5.54
C ILE A 191 -10.37 -5.76 -4.18
N GLU A 192 -11.21 -4.85 -3.67
CA GLU A 192 -11.98 -5.07 -2.43
C GLU A 192 -12.91 -6.29 -2.51
N ASP A 193 -13.65 -6.41 -3.62
CA ASP A 193 -14.60 -7.51 -3.86
C ASP A 193 -13.86 -8.86 -3.97
N LEU A 194 -12.71 -8.87 -4.66
CA LEU A 194 -11.84 -10.04 -4.80
C LEU A 194 -11.21 -10.44 -3.45
N THR A 195 -10.76 -9.45 -2.67
CA THR A 195 -10.16 -9.68 -1.34
C THR A 195 -11.18 -10.32 -0.40
N LEU A 196 -12.42 -9.81 -0.37
CA LEU A 196 -13.50 -10.37 0.43
C LEU A 196 -13.85 -11.80 0.01
N SER A 197 -13.82 -12.10 -1.30
CA SER A 197 -14.01 -13.44 -1.84
C SER A 197 -12.90 -14.40 -1.39
N ALA A 198 -11.64 -13.97 -1.42
CA ALA A 198 -10.50 -14.74 -0.92
C ALA A 198 -10.58 -14.99 0.60
N VAL A 199 -10.97 -13.99 1.38
CA VAL A 199 -11.21 -14.12 2.83
C VAL A 199 -12.32 -15.13 3.09
N LYS A 200 -13.43 -15.07 2.34
CA LYS A 200 -14.54 -16.02 2.44
C LYS A 200 -14.12 -17.44 2.10
N PHE A 201 -13.29 -17.61 1.07
CA PHE A 201 -12.74 -18.90 0.67
C PHE A 201 -11.93 -19.53 1.83
N VAL A 202 -10.95 -18.81 2.37
CA VAL A 202 -10.10 -19.29 3.49
C VAL A 202 -10.92 -19.58 4.74
N LYS A 203 -11.88 -18.72 5.07
CA LYS A 203 -12.80 -18.91 6.20
C LYS A 203 -13.64 -20.19 6.06
N THR A 204 -14.10 -20.46 4.85
CA THR A 204 -14.87 -21.67 4.54
C THR A 204 -13.98 -22.91 4.68
N LEU A 205 -12.74 -22.89 4.20
CA LEU A 205 -11.83 -24.03 4.35
C LEU A 205 -11.37 -24.26 5.80
N SER A 206 -11.13 -23.20 6.56
CA SER A 206 -10.74 -23.29 7.98
C SER A 206 -11.87 -23.68 8.94
N GLY A 207 -13.13 -23.59 8.51
CA GLY A 207 -14.29 -23.96 9.34
C GLY A 207 -14.61 -22.97 10.47
N THR A 208 -14.12 -21.73 10.37
CA THR A 208 -14.29 -20.69 11.39
C THR A 208 -15.72 -20.13 11.39
N LYS A 209 -16.33 -20.00 12.58
CA LYS A 209 -17.77 -19.70 12.75
C LYS A 209 -18.14 -18.22 12.83
N ARG A 210 -17.19 -17.28 12.69
CA ARG A 210 -17.51 -15.84 12.77
C ARG A 210 -18.47 -15.45 11.64
N PRO A 211 -19.47 -14.57 11.84
CA PRO A 211 -20.32 -14.08 10.74
C PRO A 211 -19.53 -13.20 9.75
N HIS A 212 -19.99 -13.07 8.50
CA HIS A 212 -19.42 -12.12 7.53
C HIS A 212 -19.92 -10.71 7.85
N LEU A 213 -19.08 -9.70 7.65
CA LEU A 213 -19.59 -8.35 7.50
C LEU A 213 -20.34 -8.27 6.15
N PRO A 214 -21.51 -7.62 6.10
CA PRO A 214 -22.23 -7.45 4.84
C PRO A 214 -21.35 -6.67 3.85
N SER A 215 -21.15 -7.21 2.65
CA SER A 215 -20.49 -6.47 1.57
C SER A 215 -21.38 -5.31 1.13
N ARG A 216 -20.78 -4.14 0.89
CA ARG A 216 -21.52 -2.92 0.54
C ARG A 216 -22.03 -2.97 -0.90
N ARG A 217 -21.32 -3.68 -1.78
CA ARG A 217 -21.89 -4.17 -3.03
C ARG A 217 -22.54 -5.48 -2.70
N SER A 218 -23.85 -5.43 -2.55
CA SER A 218 -24.65 -6.63 -2.63
C SER A 218 -24.45 -7.23 -4.02
N SER A 219 -23.47 -8.12 -4.19
CA SER A 219 -23.63 -9.28 -5.07
C SER A 219 -24.83 -10.02 -4.49
N GLY A 220 -26.01 -9.55 -4.89
CA GLY A 220 -27.19 -9.64 -4.03
C GLY A 220 -27.53 -11.09 -3.76
N ASN A 221 -27.55 -11.52 -2.51
CA ASN A 221 -28.32 -12.68 -2.06
C ASN A 221 -28.23 -14.00 -2.88
N LEU A 222 -27.24 -14.16 -3.77
CA LEU A 222 -27.17 -15.30 -4.70
C LEU A 222 -26.46 -16.50 -4.08
N LEU A 223 -25.75 -16.32 -2.98
CA LEU A 223 -24.97 -17.40 -2.37
C LEU A 223 -25.76 -18.13 -1.28
N ARG A 224 -26.82 -18.83 -1.69
CA ARG A 224 -27.33 -19.98 -0.93
C ARG A 224 -26.31 -21.11 -1.08
N VAL A 225 -25.34 -21.21 -0.18
CA VAL A 225 -24.57 -22.44 -0.04
C VAL A 225 -25.52 -23.50 0.54
N ASN A 226 -26.19 -24.26 -0.32
CA ASN A 226 -26.91 -25.47 0.07
C ASN A 226 -25.88 -26.55 0.43
N THR A 227 -25.23 -26.44 1.60
CA THR A 227 -24.28 -27.43 2.13
C THR A 227 -24.92 -28.77 2.52
N ASN A 228 -26.22 -28.96 2.27
CA ASN A 228 -26.97 -30.02 2.92
C ASN A 228 -27.08 -31.30 2.07
N GLN A 229 -26.62 -31.30 0.82
CA GLN A 229 -26.64 -32.47 -0.08
C GLN A 229 -25.46 -32.44 -1.06
N SER A 230 -24.25 -32.79 -0.61
CA SER A 230 -23.10 -33.02 -1.50
C SER A 230 -22.80 -34.52 -1.59
N GLU A 231 -22.52 -34.99 -2.80
CA GLU A 231 -22.16 -36.39 -3.03
C GLU A 231 -20.76 -36.70 -2.49
N PRO A 232 -20.53 -37.93 -1.97
CA PRO A 232 -19.22 -38.33 -1.49
C PRO A 232 -18.20 -38.38 -2.65
N ASP A 233 -16.92 -38.27 -2.33
CA ASP A 233 -15.84 -38.45 -3.32
C ASP A 233 -15.88 -39.89 -3.88
N PRO A 234 -16.17 -40.08 -5.18
CA PRO A 234 -16.25 -41.40 -5.80
C PRO A 234 -14.91 -42.14 -5.78
N GLU A 235 -13.79 -41.41 -5.66
CA GLU A 235 -12.44 -41.96 -5.65
C GLU A 235 -11.80 -41.91 -4.25
N ALA A 236 -12.60 -41.75 -3.19
CA ALA A 236 -12.12 -41.58 -1.82
C ALA A 236 -11.07 -42.63 -1.42
N GLN A 237 -9.93 -42.16 -0.91
CA GLN A 237 -8.91 -43.03 -0.33
C GLN A 237 -9.30 -43.39 1.12
N SER A 238 -8.98 -44.61 1.55
CA SER A 238 -9.30 -45.10 2.90
C SER A 238 -8.47 -44.44 4.02
N ASP A 239 -7.29 -43.94 3.67
CA ASP A 239 -6.36 -43.37 4.63
C ASP A 239 -6.75 -41.93 4.94
N ALA A 240 -7.01 -41.65 6.22
CA ALA A 240 -7.26 -40.28 6.69
C ALA A 240 -5.95 -39.44 6.61
N PRO A 241 -6.05 -38.11 6.40
CA PRO A 241 -4.90 -37.22 6.45
C PRO A 241 -4.18 -37.31 7.79
N THR A 242 -2.85 -37.27 7.76
CA THR A 242 -2.03 -37.22 8.99
C THR A 242 -2.10 -35.83 9.64
N ASN A 243 -1.65 -35.71 10.89
CA ASN A 243 -1.56 -34.39 11.54
C ASN A 243 -0.59 -33.46 10.79
N GLU A 244 0.51 -33.98 10.25
CA GLU A 244 1.47 -33.22 9.44
C GLU A 244 0.82 -32.64 8.18
N GLU A 245 -0.12 -33.36 7.55
CA GLU A 245 -0.90 -32.85 6.41
C GLU A 245 -1.86 -31.73 6.82
N ASN A 246 -2.47 -31.83 8.01
CA ASN A 246 -3.32 -30.75 8.53
C ASN A 246 -2.49 -29.49 8.84
N ASP A 247 -1.27 -29.66 9.37
CA ASP A 247 -0.33 -28.56 9.61
C ASP A 247 0.11 -27.90 8.28
N LEU A 248 0.39 -28.71 7.24
CA LEU A 248 0.65 -28.24 5.88
C LEU A 248 -0.52 -27.44 5.31
N VAL A 249 -1.74 -27.97 5.39
CA VAL A 249 -2.96 -27.28 4.92
C VAL A 249 -3.15 -25.96 5.66
N ASN A 250 -3.04 -25.94 6.98
CA ASN A 250 -3.19 -24.72 7.76
C ASN A 250 -2.12 -23.69 7.35
N ARG A 251 -0.86 -24.13 7.17
CA ARG A 251 0.23 -23.25 6.75
C ARG A 251 0.06 -22.69 5.34
N LEU A 252 -0.46 -23.47 4.39
CA LEU A 252 -0.82 -22.98 3.06
C LEU A 252 -1.87 -21.86 3.13
N LEU A 253 -2.90 -22.02 3.98
CA LEU A 253 -3.93 -20.99 4.19
C LEU A 253 -3.35 -19.73 4.84
N GLN A 254 -2.46 -19.88 5.82
CA GLN A 254 -1.75 -18.76 6.44
C GLN A 254 -0.92 -17.99 5.41
N SER A 255 -0.11 -18.70 4.61
CA SER A 255 0.72 -18.11 3.57
C SER A 255 -0.12 -17.37 2.53
N PHE A 256 -1.16 -18.01 2.00
CA PHE A 256 -2.09 -17.39 1.06
C PHE A 256 -2.72 -16.12 1.61
N LEU A 257 -3.21 -16.14 2.86
CA LEU A 257 -3.82 -14.97 3.48
C LEU A 257 -2.83 -13.81 3.66
N THR A 258 -1.56 -14.10 4.01
CA THR A 258 -0.53 -13.05 4.12
C THR A 258 -0.20 -12.41 2.78
N HIS A 259 -0.16 -13.18 1.68
CA HIS A 259 0.07 -12.62 0.34
C HIS A 259 -1.12 -11.81 -0.17
N ILE A 260 -2.36 -12.29 0.04
CA ILE A 260 -3.57 -11.51 -0.29
C ILE A 260 -3.57 -10.17 0.46
N LEU A 261 -3.15 -10.17 1.74
CA LEU A 261 -3.06 -8.93 2.53
C LEU A 261 -1.99 -7.97 1.98
N GLU A 262 -0.80 -8.46 1.66
CA GLU A 262 0.27 -7.67 1.04
C GLU A 262 -0.26 -6.98 -0.21
N GLU A 263 -0.77 -7.76 -1.16
CA GLU A 263 -1.21 -7.25 -2.46
C GLU A 263 -2.41 -6.29 -2.31
N TYR A 264 -3.37 -6.62 -1.42
CA TYR A 264 -4.47 -5.71 -1.11
C TYR A 264 -3.98 -4.35 -0.60
N VAL A 265 -3.14 -4.33 0.43
CA VAL A 265 -2.70 -3.08 1.06
C VAL A 265 -1.78 -2.27 0.15
N LEU A 266 -0.88 -2.93 -0.60
CA LEU A 266 0.00 -2.26 -1.55
C LEU A 266 -0.74 -1.70 -2.77
N SER A 267 -1.91 -2.27 -3.11
CA SER A 267 -2.77 -1.74 -4.18
C SER A 267 -3.54 -0.48 -3.78
N LEU A 268 -3.59 -0.12 -2.50
CA LEU A 268 -4.33 1.04 -2.01
C LEU A 268 -3.64 2.34 -2.44
N THR A 269 -4.21 3.00 -3.43
CA THR A 269 -3.81 4.33 -3.86
C THR A 269 -4.84 5.38 -3.42
N SER A 270 -4.42 6.65 -3.38
CA SER A 270 -5.27 7.78 -3.06
C SER A 270 -4.70 9.05 -3.68
N ASP A 271 -5.52 9.78 -4.43
CA ASP A 271 -5.14 11.10 -4.97
C ASP A 271 -5.15 12.19 -3.86
N ASP A 272 -5.89 11.97 -2.78
CA ASP A 272 -6.07 12.92 -1.67
C ASP A 272 -5.11 12.70 -0.46
N ASP A 273 -3.87 12.28 -0.73
CA ASP A 273 -2.80 12.06 0.28
C ASP A 273 -3.24 11.17 1.46
N VAL A 274 -3.81 10.01 1.15
CA VAL A 274 -4.15 8.94 2.11
C VAL A 274 -3.28 7.71 1.83
N PRO A 275 -2.04 7.68 2.34
CA PRO A 275 -1.11 6.60 2.05
C PRO A 275 -1.56 5.30 2.74
N GLY A 276 -2.02 4.31 1.97
CA GLY A 276 -2.50 3.02 2.51
C GLY A 276 -3.64 3.17 3.53
N LEU A 277 -3.32 2.94 4.81
CA LEU A 277 -4.22 3.06 5.96
C LEU A 277 -3.98 4.33 6.81
N ALA A 278 -3.06 5.18 6.37
CA ALA A 278 -2.62 6.41 7.01
C ALA A 278 -2.34 6.24 8.51
N TRP A 279 -1.75 5.12 8.89
CA TRP A 279 -1.44 4.81 10.28
C TRP A 279 -0.48 5.84 10.88
N ALA A 280 0.57 6.24 10.15
CA ALA A 280 1.53 7.22 10.63
C ALA A 280 0.84 8.56 10.93
N SER A 281 0.00 9.04 10.01
CA SER A 281 -0.75 10.30 10.17
C SER A 281 -1.70 10.24 11.36
N ARG A 282 -2.49 9.15 11.48
CA ARG A 282 -3.47 9.00 12.57
C ARG A 282 -2.82 8.89 13.94
N LEU A 283 -1.65 8.25 14.03
CA LEU A 283 -0.86 8.20 15.26
C LEU A 283 -0.32 9.59 15.62
N MET A 284 0.19 10.32 14.63
CA MET A 284 0.73 11.67 14.87
C MET A 284 -0.33 12.68 15.27
N GLU A 285 -1.55 12.58 14.74
CA GLU A 285 -2.70 13.38 15.22
C GLU A 285 -2.99 13.14 16.70
N ARG A 286 -2.73 11.93 17.20
CA ARG A 286 -2.91 11.57 18.61
C ARG A 286 -1.72 12.00 19.48
N TYR A 287 -0.49 11.74 19.02
CA TYR A 287 0.72 12.01 19.80
C TYR A 287 1.04 13.51 19.87
N GLU A 288 0.82 14.23 18.77
CA GLU A 288 1.23 15.62 18.59
C GLU A 288 0.03 16.49 18.14
N PRO A 289 -1.04 16.61 18.95
CA PRO A 289 -2.25 17.33 18.56
C PRO A 289 -2.01 18.82 18.29
N GLN A 290 -0.90 19.38 18.79
CA GLN A 290 -0.48 20.77 18.56
C GLN A 290 0.06 21.00 17.14
N ARG A 291 0.48 19.93 16.44
CA ARG A 291 1.02 19.99 15.08
C ARG A 291 -0.04 19.84 14.00
N ILE A 292 -1.28 19.57 14.38
CA ILE A 292 -2.40 19.46 13.44
C ILE A 292 -2.59 20.81 12.74
N PRO A 293 -2.61 20.86 11.40
CA PRO A 293 -2.79 22.10 10.66
C PRO A 293 -4.08 22.83 11.07
N ASN A 294 -3.94 24.04 11.60
CA ASN A 294 -5.09 24.91 11.93
C ASN A 294 -5.60 25.63 10.67
N LYS A 295 -6.09 24.86 9.69
CA LYS A 295 -6.71 25.36 8.46
C LYS A 295 -8.20 25.08 8.49
N PRO A 296 -9.05 26.01 8.01
CA PRO A 296 -10.51 25.90 8.11
C PRO A 296 -11.10 24.67 7.41
N ASN A 297 -10.41 24.08 6.42
CA ASN A 297 -10.86 22.91 5.66
C ASN A 297 -10.02 21.65 5.93
N TYR A 298 -9.15 21.65 6.95
CA TYR A 298 -8.37 20.45 7.26
C TYR A 298 -9.24 19.45 8.02
N GLN A 299 -9.46 18.29 7.42
CA GLN A 299 -10.10 17.16 8.09
C GLN A 299 -9.01 16.23 8.63
N LYS A 300 -9.16 15.83 9.89
CA LYS A 300 -8.24 14.85 10.49
C LYS A 300 -8.39 13.52 9.80
N TYR A 301 -7.29 12.80 9.62
CA TYR A 301 -7.30 11.44 9.12
C TYR A 301 -8.18 10.53 9.98
N ALA A 302 -8.14 10.68 11.31
CA ALA A 302 -9.03 9.91 12.19
C ALA A 302 -10.53 10.10 11.87
N ASP A 303 -10.94 11.34 11.57
CA ASP A 303 -12.33 11.68 11.24
C ASP A 303 -12.67 11.19 9.82
N ARG A 304 -11.76 11.37 8.86
CA ARG A 304 -11.91 10.82 7.50
C ARG A 304 -12.13 9.31 7.51
N PHE A 305 -11.35 8.55 8.27
CA PHE A 305 -11.53 7.10 8.41
C PHE A 305 -12.79 6.66 9.17
N ALA A 306 -13.50 7.60 9.82
CA ALA A 306 -14.78 7.34 10.48
C ALA A 306 -15.97 7.74 9.61
N ASP A 307 -15.84 8.81 8.82
CA ASP A 307 -16.93 9.41 8.06
C ASP A 307 -16.92 9.01 6.57
N ASP A 308 -15.74 8.77 5.99
CA ASP A 308 -15.59 8.32 4.61
C ASP A 308 -15.80 6.81 4.52
N GLU A 309 -16.75 6.42 3.68
CA GLU A 309 -17.21 5.04 3.57
C GLU A 309 -16.19 4.14 2.86
N ASP A 310 -15.41 4.68 1.93
CA ASP A 310 -14.35 3.92 1.23
C ASP A 310 -13.18 3.64 2.19
N LEU A 311 -12.79 4.64 3.00
CA LEU A 311 -11.76 4.46 4.03
C LEU A 311 -12.21 3.54 5.16
N THR A 312 -13.50 3.61 5.52
CA THR A 312 -14.11 2.67 6.48
C THR A 312 -14.09 1.24 5.95
N SER A 313 -14.34 1.05 4.65
CA SER A 313 -14.25 -0.27 3.97
C SER A 313 -12.85 -0.86 4.11
N ARG A 314 -11.80 -0.07 3.86
CA ARG A 314 -10.39 -0.49 4.00
C ARG A 314 -10.08 -1.05 5.38
N VAL A 315 -10.52 -0.36 6.43
CA VAL A 315 -10.33 -0.79 7.82
C VAL A 315 -11.14 -2.05 8.14
N ALA A 316 -12.35 -2.17 7.61
CA ALA A 316 -13.20 -3.35 7.81
C ALA A 316 -12.61 -4.60 7.15
N ILE A 317 -12.09 -4.49 5.92
CA ILE A 317 -11.43 -5.60 5.20
C ILE A 317 -10.18 -6.05 5.97
N LEU A 318 -9.31 -5.12 6.36
CA LEU A 318 -8.15 -5.43 7.20
C LEU A 318 -8.58 -6.14 8.50
N GLY A 319 -9.62 -5.63 9.16
CA GLY A 319 -10.14 -6.21 10.41
C GLY A 319 -10.60 -7.67 10.24
N GLN A 320 -11.19 -8.02 9.10
CA GLN A 320 -11.56 -9.40 8.78
C GLN A 320 -10.33 -10.30 8.57
N ILE A 321 -9.33 -9.81 7.85
CA ILE A 321 -8.07 -10.54 7.61
C ILE A 321 -7.33 -10.77 8.95
N VAL A 322 -7.22 -9.75 9.79
CA VAL A 322 -6.58 -9.86 11.12
C VAL A 322 -7.32 -10.85 12.02
N ALA A 323 -8.66 -10.85 12.00
CA ALA A 323 -9.43 -11.83 12.77
C ALA A 323 -9.22 -13.26 12.25
N LEU A 324 -9.16 -13.43 10.92
CA LEU A 324 -8.95 -14.73 10.30
C LEU A 324 -7.53 -15.26 10.49
N SER A 325 -6.51 -14.40 10.46
CA SER A 325 -5.12 -14.79 10.74
C SER A 325 -4.97 -15.31 12.18
N GLN A 326 -5.64 -14.68 13.14
CA GLN A 326 -5.72 -15.16 14.52
C GLN A 326 -6.44 -16.51 14.63
N ASP A 327 -7.55 -16.69 13.91
CA ASP A 327 -8.29 -17.95 13.90
C ASP A 327 -7.48 -19.11 13.27
N LEU A 328 -6.61 -18.81 12.28
CA LEU A 328 -5.64 -19.76 11.70
C LEU A 328 -4.42 -20.02 12.61
N GLY A 329 -4.33 -19.37 13.76
CA GLY A 329 -3.26 -19.57 14.74
C GLY A 329 -1.95 -18.87 14.41
N LEU A 330 -1.94 -17.83 13.55
CA LEU A 330 -0.75 -17.02 13.32
C LEU A 330 -0.41 -16.22 14.58
N LYS A 331 0.77 -16.52 15.15
CA LYS A 331 1.25 -15.89 16.38
C LYS A 331 2.08 -14.65 16.07
N TYR A 332 2.01 -13.66 16.95
CA TYR A 332 2.78 -12.43 16.82
C TYR A 332 4.29 -12.69 16.74
N GLU A 333 4.82 -13.60 17.57
CA GLU A 333 6.25 -13.90 17.61
C GLU A 333 6.75 -14.50 16.30
N GLU A 334 5.91 -15.29 15.64
CA GLU A 334 6.23 -15.87 14.34
C GLU A 334 6.25 -14.80 13.24
N LEU A 335 5.22 -13.95 13.22
CA LEU A 335 5.14 -12.84 12.26
C LEU A 335 6.33 -11.89 12.43
N LEU A 336 6.66 -11.52 13.67
CA LEU A 336 7.79 -10.66 13.97
C LEU A 336 9.12 -11.31 13.53
N ARG A 337 9.29 -12.62 13.77
CA ARG A 337 10.47 -13.35 13.29
C ARG A 337 10.59 -13.30 11.76
N THR A 338 9.49 -13.43 11.02
CA THR A 338 9.49 -13.30 9.56
C THR A 338 9.84 -11.89 9.10
N VAL A 339 9.36 -10.85 9.80
CA VAL A 339 9.64 -9.45 9.51
C VAL A 339 11.12 -9.10 9.74
N MET A 340 11.70 -9.63 10.81
CA MET A 340 13.09 -9.37 11.22
C MET A 340 14.12 -10.25 10.50
N ASP A 341 13.68 -11.20 9.68
CA ASP A 341 14.55 -12.06 8.89
C ASP A 341 15.26 -11.24 7.80
N THR A 342 16.60 -11.22 7.84
CA THR A 342 17.44 -10.47 6.91
C THR A 342 17.81 -11.24 5.65
N GLU A 343 17.48 -12.53 5.56
CA GLU A 343 17.70 -13.29 4.32
C GLU A 343 16.77 -12.79 3.21
N ASP A 344 17.14 -12.99 1.94
CA ASP A 344 16.25 -12.63 0.84
C ASP A 344 14.98 -13.51 0.87
N GLU A 345 13.82 -12.88 0.70
CA GLU A 345 12.56 -13.59 0.62
C GLU A 345 12.58 -14.53 -0.60
N LYS A 346 12.41 -15.83 -0.35
CA LYS A 346 12.32 -16.83 -1.41
C LYS A 346 10.97 -16.69 -2.12
N ARG A 347 10.91 -15.79 -3.10
CA ARG A 347 9.76 -15.64 -3.98
C ARG A 347 9.81 -16.69 -5.08
N GLY A 348 8.69 -17.38 -5.30
CA GLY A 348 8.53 -18.27 -6.46
C GLY A 348 8.70 -17.49 -7.77
N ILE A 349 9.12 -18.18 -8.83
CA ILE A 349 9.30 -17.53 -10.13
C ILE A 349 7.89 -17.27 -10.72
N PRO A 350 7.56 -16.03 -11.11
CA PRO A 350 6.24 -15.73 -11.69
C PRO A 350 5.93 -16.62 -12.90
N GLY A 351 4.78 -17.28 -12.88
CA GLY A 351 4.31 -18.12 -13.99
C GLY A 351 4.86 -19.54 -14.03
N THR A 352 5.72 -19.94 -13.08
CA THR A 352 6.12 -21.34 -12.90
C THR A 352 5.44 -21.94 -11.67
N GLU A 353 5.05 -23.21 -11.75
CA GLU A 353 4.55 -23.93 -10.59
C GLU A 353 5.72 -24.32 -9.68
N ASP A 354 5.62 -23.91 -8.41
CA ASP A 354 6.51 -24.43 -7.39
C ASP A 354 6.12 -25.89 -7.09
N GLU A 355 7.13 -26.75 -6.90
CA GLU A 355 6.90 -28.12 -6.45
C GLU A 355 6.10 -28.12 -5.13
N PRO A 356 5.19 -29.10 -4.93
CA PRO A 356 4.41 -29.16 -3.70
C PRO A 356 5.34 -29.26 -2.48
N PRO A 357 5.10 -28.46 -1.42
CA PRO A 357 6.00 -28.39 -0.27
C PRO A 357 6.11 -29.74 0.43
N ALA A 358 7.32 -30.08 0.89
CA ALA A 358 7.57 -31.34 1.60
C ALA A 358 7.18 -31.26 3.08
N ALA A 359 7.34 -30.09 3.71
CA ALA A 359 6.94 -29.81 5.08
C ALA A 359 6.33 -28.42 5.25
N ALA A 360 5.55 -28.21 6.31
CA ALA A 360 4.93 -26.91 6.60
C ALA A 360 5.98 -25.79 6.77
N ALA A 361 7.16 -26.12 7.31
CA ALA A 361 8.25 -25.16 7.47
C ALA A 361 8.81 -24.63 6.13
N ASP A 362 8.61 -25.36 5.02
CA ASP A 362 9.09 -24.98 3.70
C ASP A 362 8.20 -23.92 3.04
N ILE A 363 7.02 -23.64 3.60
CA ILE A 363 6.06 -22.68 3.07
C ILE A 363 6.30 -21.31 3.73
N PRO A 364 6.88 -20.34 3.02
CA PRO A 364 7.12 -19.01 3.55
C PRO A 364 5.79 -18.25 3.72
N LEU A 365 5.74 -17.39 4.74
CA LEU A 365 4.73 -16.33 4.81
C LEU A 365 5.23 -15.14 3.98
N SER A 366 4.30 -14.35 3.44
CA SER A 366 4.67 -13.06 2.87
C SER A 366 5.27 -12.18 3.96
N ARG A 367 6.50 -11.70 3.73
CA ARG A 367 7.22 -10.83 4.67
C ARG A 367 6.50 -9.49 4.84
N THR A 368 6.02 -8.90 3.76
CA THR A 368 5.25 -7.65 3.80
C THR A 368 3.88 -7.84 4.45
N GLY A 369 3.18 -8.93 4.14
CA GLY A 369 1.91 -9.28 4.78
C GLY A 369 2.08 -9.49 6.28
N ALA A 370 3.18 -10.12 6.71
CA ALA A 370 3.54 -10.23 8.12
C ALA A 370 3.81 -8.86 8.76
N LEU A 371 4.54 -7.97 8.09
CA LEU A 371 4.79 -6.60 8.55
C LEU A 371 3.48 -5.84 8.79
N ILE A 372 2.53 -5.92 7.84
CA ILE A 372 1.21 -5.28 7.95
C ILE A 372 0.40 -5.87 9.10
N LEU A 373 0.42 -7.20 9.31
CA LEU A 373 -0.28 -7.83 10.44
C LEU A 373 0.31 -7.40 11.79
N VAL A 374 1.64 -7.31 11.90
CA VAL A 374 2.33 -6.82 13.11
C VAL A 374 1.94 -5.35 13.35
N ALA A 375 2.00 -4.51 12.31
CA ALA A 375 1.64 -3.10 12.41
C ALA A 375 0.18 -2.91 12.81
N ALA A 376 -0.76 -3.67 12.22
CA ALA A 376 -2.17 -3.62 12.58
C ALA A 376 -2.42 -3.96 14.06
N GLN A 377 -1.65 -4.89 14.63
CA GLN A 377 -1.72 -5.21 16.06
C GLN A 377 -1.18 -4.07 16.93
N SER A 378 -0.01 -3.52 16.59
CA SER A 378 0.60 -2.38 17.30
C SER A 378 -0.30 -1.14 17.24
N VAL A 379 -0.78 -0.75 16.06
CA VAL A 379 -1.69 0.39 15.87
C VAL A 379 -3.01 0.17 16.61
N LYS A 380 -3.55 -1.05 16.61
CA LYS A 380 -4.77 -1.35 17.37
C LYS A 380 -4.57 -1.11 18.87
N GLN A 381 -3.41 -1.50 19.41
CA GLN A 381 -3.06 -1.24 20.79
C GLN A 381 -2.95 0.26 21.05
N GLU A 382 -2.19 0.96 20.22
CA GLU A 382 -1.99 2.40 20.38
C GLU A 382 -3.30 3.17 20.27
N LEU A 383 -4.05 3.01 19.19
CA LEU A 383 -5.24 3.83 18.92
C LEU A 383 -6.46 3.46 19.75
N TYR A 384 -6.64 2.18 20.13
CA TYR A 384 -7.91 1.71 20.70
C TYR A 384 -7.80 0.95 22.03
N ALA A 385 -6.62 0.51 22.48
CA ALA A 385 -6.55 -0.24 23.73
C ALA A 385 -6.77 0.68 24.95
N PRO A 386 -7.48 0.20 25.98
CA PRO A 386 -7.53 0.89 27.26
C PRO A 386 -6.14 0.87 27.92
N ALA A 387 -5.75 1.98 28.56
CA ALA A 387 -4.41 2.21 29.14
C ALA A 387 -3.91 1.12 30.13
N THR A 388 -4.77 0.22 30.57
CA THR A 388 -4.48 -0.89 31.49
C THR A 388 -4.04 -2.20 30.82
N GLN A 389 -4.06 -2.31 29.48
CA GLN A 389 -3.67 -3.53 28.74
C GLN A 389 -2.41 -3.32 27.87
N ASN A 390 -1.34 -2.80 28.47
CA ASN A 390 -0.06 -2.67 27.77
C ASN A 390 0.70 -4.00 27.80
N GLN A 391 0.35 -4.92 26.89
CA GLN A 391 1.35 -5.90 26.44
C GLN A 391 2.32 -5.14 25.53
N SER A 392 3.57 -4.99 25.95
CA SER A 392 4.62 -4.31 25.17
C SER A 392 4.91 -5.11 23.90
N LEU A 393 4.22 -4.76 22.81
CA LEU A 393 4.53 -5.15 21.42
C LEU A 393 5.48 -4.13 20.77
N SER A 394 6.28 -3.43 21.58
CA SER A 394 7.08 -2.30 21.15
C SER A 394 8.37 -2.77 20.51
N ILE A 395 8.60 -2.32 19.28
CA ILE A 395 9.87 -2.50 18.56
C ILE A 395 10.70 -1.25 18.81
N ASP A 396 11.92 -1.40 19.31
CA ASP A 396 12.84 -0.29 19.53
C ASP A 396 13.38 0.26 18.19
N ILE A 397 13.80 1.52 18.16
CA ILE A 397 14.42 2.10 16.95
C ILE A 397 15.65 1.27 16.56
N PHE A 398 16.57 1.07 17.51
CA PHE A 398 17.73 0.22 17.35
C PHE A 398 17.67 -1.02 18.24
N PRO A 399 17.94 -2.22 17.72
CA PRO A 399 18.16 -2.54 16.30
C PRO A 399 16.86 -2.77 15.52
N GLY A 400 15.69 -2.71 16.18
CA GLY A 400 14.42 -3.20 15.67
C GLY A 400 13.97 -2.53 14.37
N HIS A 401 13.55 -1.27 14.45
CA HIS A 401 13.09 -0.50 13.30
C HIS A 401 14.20 -0.32 12.25
N ALA A 402 15.47 -0.21 12.66
CA ALA A 402 16.60 -0.18 11.74
C ALA A 402 16.70 -1.44 10.88
N THR A 403 16.44 -2.62 11.45
CA THR A 403 16.38 -3.88 10.70
C THR A 403 15.22 -3.89 9.72
N ILE A 404 14.04 -3.41 10.15
CA ILE A 404 12.86 -3.28 9.28
C ILE A 404 13.20 -2.37 8.08
N LEU A 405 13.81 -1.21 8.30
CA LEU A 405 14.21 -0.34 7.18
C LEU A 405 15.15 -1.06 6.21
N GLY A 406 16.16 -1.77 6.70
CA GLY A 406 17.09 -2.54 5.85
C GLY A 406 16.42 -3.66 5.05
N ASN A 407 15.36 -4.26 5.58
CA ASN A 407 14.65 -5.37 4.93
C ASN A 407 13.64 -4.92 3.87
N PHE A 408 13.08 -3.70 3.98
CA PHE A 408 11.94 -3.27 3.16
C PHE A 408 12.21 -2.03 2.29
N ILE A 409 13.15 -1.17 2.67
CA ILE A 409 13.36 0.13 2.03
C ILE A 409 14.71 0.16 1.31
N GLY A 410 14.73 0.66 0.08
CA GLY A 410 15.94 0.77 -0.73
C GLY A 410 16.52 -0.57 -1.18
N THR A 411 15.72 -1.65 -1.19
CA THR A 411 16.16 -3.01 -1.59
C THR A 411 16.62 -3.09 -3.06
N LEU A 412 16.12 -2.21 -3.92
CA LEU A 412 16.55 -2.04 -5.32
C LEU A 412 17.71 -1.04 -5.49
N GLY A 413 18.19 -0.46 -4.39
CA GLY A 413 19.27 0.53 -4.34
C GLY A 413 18.85 1.86 -3.72
N GLN A 414 19.84 2.62 -3.24
CA GLN A 414 19.62 3.85 -2.48
C GLN A 414 18.84 4.93 -3.24
N GLN A 415 18.94 4.96 -4.57
CA GLN A 415 18.21 5.87 -5.46
C GLN A 415 16.69 5.62 -5.46
N THR A 416 16.23 4.45 -4.99
CA THR A 416 14.81 4.09 -4.92
C THR A 416 14.17 4.41 -3.57
N VAL A 417 14.97 4.81 -2.57
CA VAL A 417 14.48 5.10 -1.22
C VAL A 417 13.49 6.27 -1.25
N GLY A 418 12.31 6.04 -0.67
CA GLY A 418 11.17 6.95 -0.66
C GLY A 418 10.24 6.79 -1.86
N MET A 419 10.60 5.98 -2.87
CA MET A 419 9.76 5.70 -4.05
C MET A 419 9.03 4.35 -3.95
N GLU A 420 9.14 3.67 -2.81
CA GLU A 420 8.37 2.47 -2.49
C GLU A 420 6.86 2.79 -2.42
N PRO A 421 5.97 1.77 -2.54
CA PRO A 421 4.54 1.99 -2.41
C PRO A 421 4.18 2.74 -1.11
N GLU A 422 3.32 3.75 -1.21
CA GLU A 422 3.02 4.63 -0.08
C GLU A 422 2.47 3.87 1.14
N ALA A 423 1.70 2.81 0.92
CA ALA A 423 1.18 1.95 1.99
C ALA A 423 2.29 1.20 2.75
N LEU A 424 3.38 0.82 2.07
CA LEU A 424 4.55 0.23 2.71
C LEU A 424 5.28 1.27 3.56
N LEU A 425 5.50 2.46 3.01
CA LEU A 425 6.15 3.57 3.74
C LEU A 425 5.35 3.97 4.99
N ASP A 426 4.02 4.08 4.89
CA ASP A 426 3.12 4.34 6.02
C ASP A 426 3.28 3.27 7.11
N THR A 427 3.32 2.00 6.71
CA THR A 427 3.49 0.86 7.62
C THR A 427 4.85 0.87 8.32
N VAL A 428 5.94 1.14 7.59
CA VAL A 428 7.29 1.17 8.16
C VAL A 428 7.44 2.35 9.11
N LEU A 429 7.08 3.57 8.68
CA LEU A 429 7.20 4.77 9.50
C LEU A 429 6.37 4.69 10.79
N THR A 430 5.24 3.98 10.75
CA THR A 430 4.40 3.71 11.93
C THR A 430 5.20 3.08 13.07
N PHE A 431 6.07 2.09 12.79
CA PHE A 431 6.88 1.47 13.83
C PHE A 431 7.86 2.47 14.48
N GLY A 432 8.54 3.27 13.66
CA GLY A 432 9.43 4.31 14.17
C GLY A 432 8.72 5.34 15.04
N LEU A 433 7.52 5.76 14.66
CA LEU A 433 6.72 6.71 15.43
C LEU A 433 6.24 6.14 16.77
N ILE A 434 5.80 4.88 16.79
CA ILE A 434 5.42 4.19 18.04
C ILE A 434 6.63 4.06 18.97
N ALA A 435 7.81 3.71 18.43
CA ALA A 435 9.03 3.60 19.21
C ALA A 435 9.43 4.95 19.83
N LEU A 436 9.37 6.03 19.06
CA LEU A 436 9.64 7.39 19.56
C LEU A 436 8.68 7.80 20.68
N GLN A 437 7.38 7.54 20.52
CA GLN A 437 6.37 7.90 21.52
C GLN A 437 6.64 7.25 22.89
N HIS A 438 7.20 6.04 22.89
CA HIS A 438 7.55 5.30 24.10
C HIS A 438 8.97 5.58 24.60
N ASN A 439 9.73 6.45 23.92
CA ASN A 439 11.14 6.70 24.17
C ASN A 439 12.01 5.43 24.04
N ASN A 440 11.59 4.53 23.14
CA ASN A 440 12.26 3.25 22.86
C ASN A 440 13.30 3.44 21.74
N ILE A 441 14.33 4.24 22.02
CA ILE A 441 15.40 4.50 21.05
C ILE A 441 16.32 3.28 20.90
N GLY A 442 16.65 2.62 22.01
CA GLY A 442 17.68 1.58 22.02
C GLY A 442 19.08 2.14 21.73
N GLU A 443 20.02 1.25 21.42
CA GLU A 443 21.41 1.62 21.10
C GLU A 443 21.78 1.13 19.70
N PRO A 444 22.30 2.01 18.80
CA PRO A 444 22.81 1.58 17.51
C PRO A 444 24.06 0.69 17.70
N LYS A 445 24.36 -0.13 16.69
CA LYS A 445 25.53 -1.02 16.73
C LYS A 445 26.85 -0.23 16.75
N ASP A 446 26.88 0.85 15.96
CA ASP A 446 27.99 1.77 15.75
C ASP A 446 27.48 3.07 15.11
N ASP A 447 28.32 4.10 15.08
CA ASP A 447 27.98 5.41 14.49
C ASP A 447 27.60 5.32 13.00
N GLU A 448 28.13 4.33 12.27
CA GLU A 448 27.82 4.09 10.86
C GLU A 448 26.38 3.58 10.70
N SER A 449 25.95 2.62 11.51
CA SER A 449 24.57 2.11 11.53
C SER A 449 23.57 3.19 11.94
N PHE A 450 23.96 4.09 12.84
CA PHE A 450 23.17 5.26 13.22
C PHE A 450 23.02 6.23 12.05
N ALA A 451 24.14 6.58 11.39
CA ALA A 451 24.13 7.47 10.23
C ALA A 451 23.33 6.87 9.06
N GLN A 452 23.47 5.57 8.79
CA GLN A 452 22.72 4.85 7.75
C GLN A 452 21.21 4.90 8.02
N TYR A 453 20.79 4.67 9.26
CA TYR A 453 19.39 4.78 9.65
C TYR A 453 18.82 6.18 9.36
N LEU A 454 19.53 7.23 9.79
CA LEU A 454 19.11 8.61 9.56
C LEU A 454 19.11 8.96 8.06
N GLN A 455 20.10 8.49 7.31
CA GLN A 455 20.18 8.68 5.87
C GLN A 455 18.96 8.07 5.17
N THR A 456 18.60 6.82 5.46
CA THR A 456 17.44 6.16 4.85
C THR A 456 16.15 6.93 5.12
N ILE A 457 15.86 7.31 6.36
CA ILE A 457 14.62 8.04 6.68
C ILE A 457 14.62 9.45 6.11
N SER A 458 15.77 10.14 6.10
CA SER A 458 15.86 11.46 5.46
C SER A 458 15.59 11.36 3.95
N LEU A 459 16.08 10.31 3.27
CA LEU A 459 15.75 10.07 1.85
C LEU A 459 14.25 9.81 1.64
N ILE A 460 13.58 9.07 2.53
CA ILE A 460 12.11 8.93 2.49
C ILE A 460 11.45 10.33 2.61
N SER A 461 11.94 11.16 3.52
CA SER A 461 11.45 12.55 3.68
C SER A 461 11.66 13.41 2.45
N ALA A 462 12.68 13.13 1.63
CA ALA A 462 13.01 13.92 0.44
C ALA A 462 12.26 13.48 -0.80
N ASN A 463 12.13 12.16 -0.97
CA ASN A 463 11.69 11.55 -2.23
C ASN A 463 10.22 11.13 -2.22
N SER A 464 9.61 10.90 -1.05
CA SER A 464 8.24 10.38 -0.99
C SER A 464 7.23 11.30 -1.68
N PRO A 465 6.34 10.79 -2.55
CA PRO A 465 5.33 11.60 -3.24
C PRO A 465 4.29 12.19 -2.27
N SER A 466 3.91 11.42 -1.24
CA SER A 466 2.99 11.83 -0.18
C SER A 466 3.58 12.93 0.72
N PRO A 467 2.97 14.14 0.78
CA PRO A 467 3.37 15.20 1.71
C PRO A 467 3.32 14.78 3.18
N SER A 468 2.30 14.01 3.56
CA SER A 468 2.16 13.53 4.94
C SER A 468 3.31 12.60 5.33
N LEU A 469 3.63 11.59 4.52
CA LEU A 469 4.77 10.69 4.77
C LEU A 469 6.10 11.43 4.84
N ARG A 470 6.33 12.43 3.96
CA ARG A 470 7.53 13.28 4.04
C ARG A 470 7.64 13.96 5.40
N GLY A 471 6.55 14.52 5.90
CA GLY A 471 6.50 15.17 7.21
C GLY A 471 6.80 14.23 8.37
N HIS A 472 6.23 13.01 8.35
CA HIS A 472 6.46 12.00 9.37
C HIS A 472 7.91 11.49 9.37
N ALA A 473 8.48 11.22 8.20
CA ALA A 473 9.87 10.85 8.05
C ALA A 473 10.80 11.95 8.57
N HIS A 474 10.55 13.22 8.21
CA HIS A 474 11.32 14.35 8.73
C HIS A 474 11.28 14.46 10.27
N TYR A 475 10.09 14.28 10.86
CA TYR A 475 9.93 14.28 12.32
C TYR A 475 10.73 13.15 12.98
N LEU A 476 10.66 11.94 12.41
CA LEU A 476 11.37 10.76 12.88
C LEU A 476 12.90 10.97 12.80
N THR A 477 13.43 11.40 11.65
CA THR A 477 14.87 11.72 11.50
C THR A 477 15.32 12.75 12.52
N THR A 478 14.57 13.86 12.66
CA THR A 478 14.94 14.96 13.57
C THR A 478 14.99 14.50 15.02
N THR A 479 14.02 13.70 15.45
CA THR A 479 13.91 13.26 16.85
C THR A 479 14.96 12.19 17.17
N VAL A 480 15.19 11.24 16.26
CA VAL A 480 16.22 10.21 16.44
C VAL A 480 17.63 10.82 16.42
N LEU A 481 17.90 11.78 15.53
CA LEU A 481 19.18 12.51 15.51
C LEU A 481 19.49 13.10 16.88
N ARG A 482 18.53 13.79 17.50
CA ARG A 482 18.68 14.43 18.81
C ARG A 482 18.79 13.46 19.98
N SER A 483 18.28 12.23 19.82
CA SER A 483 18.35 11.22 20.87
C SER A 483 19.76 10.66 21.10
N HIS A 484 20.69 10.85 20.15
CA HIS A 484 22.06 10.38 20.30
C HIS A 484 22.82 11.18 21.37
N PRO A 485 23.47 10.55 22.36
CA PRO A 485 24.09 11.25 23.47
C PRO A 485 25.30 12.11 23.04
N HIS A 486 26.11 11.60 22.10
CA HIS A 486 27.32 12.30 21.64
C HIS A 486 27.00 13.37 20.59
N ASP A 487 27.29 14.61 20.94
CA ASP A 487 27.08 15.81 20.11
C ASP A 487 27.98 15.87 18.87
N LEU A 488 29.21 15.36 18.96
CA LEU A 488 30.12 15.25 17.82
C LEU A 488 29.55 14.34 16.72
N VAL A 489 28.88 13.25 17.08
CA VAL A 489 28.24 12.34 16.12
C VAL A 489 27.09 13.07 15.43
N ARG A 490 26.25 13.79 16.19
CA ARG A 490 25.16 14.60 15.64
C ARG A 490 25.67 15.68 14.69
N LEU A 491 26.72 16.40 15.08
CA LEU A 491 27.36 17.42 14.24
C LEU A 491 27.96 16.83 12.97
N THR A 492 28.60 15.66 13.08
CA THR A 492 29.22 14.97 11.93
C THR A 492 28.16 14.61 10.89
N PHE A 493 27.02 14.06 11.31
CA PHE A 493 25.92 13.76 10.41
C PHE A 493 25.34 15.02 9.73
N ILE A 494 25.15 16.10 10.50
CA ILE A 494 24.67 17.38 9.96
C ILE A 494 25.66 17.93 8.92
N ARG A 495 26.96 17.92 9.23
CA ARG A 495 28.01 18.39 8.32
C ARG A 495 28.02 17.57 7.04
N ASP A 496 28.01 16.24 7.16
CA ASP A 496 28.02 15.33 6.03
C ASP A 496 26.82 15.54 5.10
N THR A 497 25.63 15.77 5.69
CA THR A 497 24.42 16.11 4.93
C THR A 497 24.58 17.44 4.18
N LEU A 498 25.19 18.47 4.79
CA LEU A 498 25.43 19.75 4.10
C LEU A 498 26.48 19.64 3.00
N GLU A 499 27.51 18.81 3.21
CA GLU A 499 28.68 18.68 2.33
C GLU A 499 28.42 17.78 1.13
N HIS A 500 27.81 16.60 1.33
CA HIS A 500 27.75 15.54 0.31
C HIS A 500 26.34 15.23 -0.21
N CYS A 501 25.27 15.70 0.44
CA CYS A 501 23.91 15.39 -0.01
C CYS A 501 23.58 16.08 -1.34
N PRO A 502 23.07 15.36 -2.36
CA PRO A 502 22.64 15.97 -3.62
C PRO A 502 21.25 16.63 -3.54
N TYR A 503 20.50 16.40 -2.46
CA TYR A 503 19.12 16.85 -2.30
C TYR A 503 19.05 18.15 -1.49
N GLU A 504 18.68 19.26 -2.14
CA GLU A 504 18.65 20.61 -1.55
C GLU A 504 17.61 20.76 -0.42
N ASN A 505 16.48 20.06 -0.52
CA ASN A 505 15.47 19.97 0.55
C ASN A 505 16.04 19.29 1.83
N LEU A 506 16.95 18.33 1.69
CA LEU A 506 17.66 17.74 2.83
C LEU A 506 18.71 18.67 3.41
N LYS A 507 19.42 19.44 2.59
CA LYS A 507 20.30 20.50 3.12
C LYS A 507 19.51 21.51 3.93
N ALA A 508 18.34 21.95 3.45
CA ALA A 508 17.45 22.83 4.21
C ALA A 508 17.00 22.18 5.55
N SER A 509 16.74 20.87 5.55
CA SER A 509 16.46 20.11 6.77
C SER A 509 17.65 20.07 7.73
N ALA A 510 18.88 19.90 7.22
CA ALA A 510 20.09 19.95 8.01
C ALA A 510 20.32 21.32 8.67
N VAL A 511 19.96 22.43 7.99
CA VAL A 511 19.93 23.76 8.63
C VAL A 511 18.95 23.80 9.80
N SER A 512 17.77 23.18 9.67
CA SER A 512 16.78 23.08 10.74
C SER A 512 17.30 22.26 11.94
N TRP A 513 18.01 21.15 11.68
CA TRP A 513 18.66 20.34 12.71
C TRP A 513 19.72 21.15 13.47
N LEU A 514 20.62 21.80 12.73
CA LEU A 514 21.66 22.67 13.31
C LEU A 514 21.05 23.79 14.15
N LYS A 515 20.00 24.45 13.65
CA LYS A 515 19.27 25.47 14.39
C LYS A 515 18.68 24.92 15.69
N GLY A 516 18.10 23.73 15.64
CA GLY A 516 17.55 23.04 16.80
C GLY A 516 18.60 22.79 17.88
N GLU A 517 19.71 22.14 17.51
CA GLU A 517 20.84 21.86 18.40
C GLU A 517 21.43 23.15 19.00
N THR A 518 21.59 24.19 18.18
CA THR A 518 22.12 25.49 18.63
C THR A 518 21.19 26.14 19.67
N LEU A 519 19.87 26.12 19.44
CA LEU A 519 18.92 26.73 20.38
C LEU A 519 18.82 25.94 21.68
N GLU A 520 18.84 24.62 21.62
CA GLU A 520 18.73 23.74 22.78
C GLU A 520 19.99 23.80 23.66
N ALA A 521 21.18 23.74 23.05
CA ALA A 521 22.46 23.84 23.76
C ALA A 521 22.67 25.20 24.44
N ASN A 522 21.99 26.25 23.97
CA ASN A 522 22.10 27.61 24.50
C ASN A 522 20.81 28.10 25.18
N ALA A 523 19.88 27.20 25.56
CA ALA A 523 18.67 27.59 26.27
C ALA A 523 19.00 28.19 27.65
N PRO A 524 18.25 29.21 28.12
CA PRO A 524 18.51 29.82 29.44
C PRO A 524 18.33 28.79 30.56
N ARG A 525 19.43 28.31 31.16
CA ARG A 525 19.39 27.40 32.32
C ARG A 525 19.14 28.20 33.61
N PRO A 526 18.30 27.73 34.55
CA PRO A 526 18.15 28.36 35.86
C PRO A 526 19.47 28.25 36.66
N GLU A 527 19.84 29.33 37.35
CA GLU A 527 21.13 29.54 38.04
C GLU A 527 21.46 28.56 39.21
N SER A 528 20.77 27.43 39.35
CA SER A 528 20.84 26.56 40.53
C SER A 528 21.32 25.13 40.28
N ALA A 529 21.97 24.84 39.15
CA ALA A 529 22.64 23.56 38.93
C ALA A 529 24.15 23.74 39.07
N ASP A 530 24.68 23.41 40.26
CA ASP A 530 26.10 23.10 40.44
C ASP A 530 26.41 21.86 39.58
N ASP A 531 27.06 22.02 38.43
CA ASP A 531 27.60 20.91 37.63
C ASP A 531 29.05 21.21 37.21
N ASP A 532 29.97 20.89 38.12
CA ASP A 532 31.43 20.91 37.88
C ASP A 532 31.90 19.73 36.98
N HIS A 533 31.00 19.00 36.31
CA HIS A 533 31.33 17.76 35.59
C HIS A 533 30.60 17.48 34.25
N GLU A 534 29.78 18.39 33.69
CA GLU A 534 29.26 18.21 32.32
C GLU A 534 30.23 18.76 31.26
N GLU A 535 30.64 17.93 30.30
CA GLU A 535 31.35 18.39 29.10
C GLU A 535 30.51 19.44 28.37
N THR A 536 31.14 20.58 28.02
CA THR A 536 30.44 21.66 27.31
C THR A 536 30.01 21.18 25.93
N ASN A 537 28.69 21.17 25.69
CA ASN A 537 28.12 20.79 24.40
C ASN A 537 28.75 21.61 23.25
N ILE A 538 29.21 20.95 22.19
CA ILE A 538 29.88 21.55 21.03
C ILE A 538 29.02 22.62 20.34
N PHE A 539 27.70 22.48 20.36
CA PHE A 539 26.74 23.43 19.78
C PHE A 539 26.58 24.71 20.64
N ALA A 540 27.09 24.71 21.87
CA ALA A 540 27.23 25.90 22.72
C ALA A 540 28.59 26.62 22.49
N THR A 541 29.38 26.20 21.49
CA THR A 541 30.69 26.78 21.19
C THR A 541 30.76 27.26 19.73
N PRO A 542 31.73 28.13 19.37
CA PRO A 542 31.94 28.54 17.97
C PRO A 542 32.37 27.39 17.03
N VAL A 543 32.78 26.23 17.58
CA VAL A 543 33.34 25.10 16.81
C VAL A 543 32.30 24.52 15.86
N ALA A 544 31.07 24.30 16.32
CA ALA A 544 30.01 23.72 15.48
C ALA A 544 29.72 24.61 14.26
N LEU A 545 29.51 25.92 14.48
CA LEU A 545 29.21 26.88 13.42
C LEU A 545 30.38 27.05 12.44
N SER A 546 31.62 27.18 12.94
CA SER A 546 32.80 27.32 12.07
C SER A 546 33.06 26.07 11.23
N THR A 547 32.74 24.88 11.75
CA THR A 547 32.91 23.61 11.03
C THR A 547 31.94 23.48 9.86
N VAL A 548 30.68 23.92 10.02
CA VAL A 548 29.64 23.81 8.99
C VAL A 548 29.56 25.04 8.08
N ALA A 549 30.12 26.19 8.48
CA ALA A 549 30.05 27.46 7.74
C ALA A 549 30.46 27.37 6.26
N PRO A 550 31.52 26.63 5.85
CA PRO A 550 31.89 26.51 4.44
C PRO A 550 30.79 25.88 3.55
N PHE A 551 29.94 25.05 4.14
CA PHE A 551 28.85 24.35 3.44
C PHE A 551 27.50 25.06 3.63
N LEU A 552 27.33 25.74 4.77
CA LEU A 552 26.13 26.51 5.10
C LEU A 552 26.07 27.85 4.34
N TRP A 553 27.21 28.50 4.17
CA TRP A 553 27.37 29.74 3.39
C TRP A 553 28.56 29.61 2.42
N PRO A 554 28.41 28.78 1.36
CA PRO A 554 29.47 28.53 0.40
C PRO A 554 29.85 29.79 -0.41
N ASP A 555 31.01 29.77 -1.06
CA ASP A 555 31.40 30.86 -1.97
C ASP A 555 30.65 30.75 -3.30
N LEU A 556 29.66 31.60 -3.48
CA LEU A 556 28.78 31.63 -4.65
C LEU A 556 29.37 32.43 -5.82
N THR A 557 30.53 33.08 -5.64
CA THR A 557 31.12 34.02 -6.62
C THR A 557 31.38 33.35 -7.97
N LYS A 558 31.80 32.09 -7.97
CA LYS A 558 32.04 31.31 -9.20
C LYS A 558 30.75 30.80 -9.83
N GLN A 559 29.77 30.45 -8.99
CA GLN A 559 28.50 29.86 -9.40
C GLN A 559 27.67 30.86 -10.20
N TYR A 560 27.60 32.11 -9.73
CA TYR A 560 26.88 33.21 -10.38
C TYR A 560 27.80 34.21 -11.10
N ALA A 561 28.95 33.75 -11.60
CA ALA A 561 29.85 34.58 -12.37
C ALA A 561 29.16 35.15 -13.62
N GLY A 562 29.60 36.33 -14.08
CA GLY A 562 29.01 37.02 -15.23
C GLY A 562 29.06 36.23 -16.54
N ASP A 563 29.96 35.25 -16.63
CA ASP A 563 30.17 34.41 -17.82
C ASP A 563 29.20 33.22 -17.88
N THR A 564 28.50 32.89 -16.78
CA THR A 564 27.47 31.84 -16.75
C THR A 564 26.20 32.32 -17.46
N SER A 565 25.55 31.44 -18.22
CA SER A 565 24.28 31.75 -18.87
C SER A 565 23.23 32.13 -17.82
N LEU A 566 22.33 33.05 -18.18
CA LEU A 566 21.28 33.50 -17.25
C LEU A 566 20.28 32.38 -16.95
N GLU A 567 20.01 31.53 -17.93
CA GLU A 567 19.12 30.38 -17.83
C GLU A 567 19.68 29.32 -16.85
N ASP A 568 20.96 28.93 -17.00
CA ASP A 568 21.58 27.97 -16.07
C ASP A 568 21.61 28.50 -14.64
N SER A 569 21.95 29.80 -14.49
CA SER A 569 21.93 30.48 -13.20
C SER A 569 20.53 30.46 -12.57
N TRP A 570 19.49 30.63 -13.39
CA TRP A 570 18.09 30.63 -12.95
C TRP A 570 17.62 29.24 -12.51
N MET A 571 17.90 28.21 -13.31
CA MET A 571 17.56 26.83 -12.97
C MET A 571 18.22 26.41 -11.66
N GLN A 572 19.51 26.73 -11.50
CA GLN A 572 20.25 26.45 -10.28
C GLN A 572 19.70 27.23 -9.07
N PHE A 573 19.39 28.51 -9.24
CA PHE A 573 18.75 29.32 -8.19
C PHE A 573 17.44 28.70 -7.72
N ARG A 574 16.57 28.26 -8.64
CA ARG A 574 15.29 27.64 -8.28
C ARG A 574 15.46 26.33 -7.52
N GLN A 575 16.48 25.55 -7.87
CA GLN A 575 16.79 24.31 -7.17
C GLN A 575 17.31 24.55 -5.74
N GLU A 576 18.15 25.58 -5.55
CA GLU A 576 18.82 25.85 -4.26
C GLU A 576 18.10 26.86 -3.36
N LEU A 577 17.05 27.53 -3.85
CA LEU A 577 16.33 28.61 -3.14
C LEU A 577 15.89 28.19 -1.73
N GLY A 578 15.34 26.98 -1.57
CA GLY A 578 14.90 26.48 -0.27
C GLY A 578 16.04 26.40 0.75
N PHE A 579 17.23 25.96 0.32
CA PHE A 579 18.42 25.92 1.14
C PHE A 579 18.93 27.33 1.48
N TYR A 580 19.01 28.24 0.50
CA TYR A 580 19.44 29.62 0.72
C TYR A 580 18.56 30.34 1.74
N VAL A 581 17.25 30.23 1.59
CA VAL A 581 16.29 30.84 2.52
C VAL A 581 16.43 30.24 3.92
N ALA A 582 16.63 28.94 4.06
CA ALA A 582 16.86 28.30 5.35
C ALA A 582 18.15 28.80 6.02
N ALA A 583 19.27 28.81 5.28
CA ALA A 583 20.58 29.25 5.77
C ALA A 583 20.57 30.73 6.19
N LEU A 584 19.94 31.60 5.40
CA LEU A 584 19.81 33.02 5.72
C LEU A 584 18.87 33.28 6.91
N ASN A 585 17.76 32.54 7.02
CA ASN A 585 16.88 32.65 8.18
C ASN A 585 17.58 32.21 9.48
N PHE A 586 18.39 31.16 9.42
CA PHE A 586 19.20 30.76 10.56
C PHE A 586 20.24 31.83 10.90
N TYR A 587 20.92 32.40 9.90
CA TYR A 587 21.86 33.49 10.14
C TYR A 587 21.20 34.72 10.77
N TYR A 588 20.02 35.09 10.26
CA TYR A 588 19.23 36.18 10.82
C TYR A 588 18.89 35.94 12.29
N LEU A 589 18.51 34.72 12.66
CA LEU A 589 18.26 34.34 14.05
C LEU A 589 19.51 34.55 14.92
N LEU A 590 20.69 34.10 14.46
CA LEU A 590 21.95 34.29 15.19
C LEU A 590 22.27 35.78 15.39
N LEU A 591 22.01 36.62 14.37
CA LEU A 591 22.20 38.07 14.46
C LEU A 591 21.21 38.73 15.43
N GLN A 592 19.96 38.27 15.52
CA GLN A 592 18.99 38.81 16.48
C GLN A 592 19.23 38.33 17.92
N ALA A 593 19.75 37.11 18.09
CA ALA A 593 20.01 36.51 19.39
C ALA A 593 21.28 37.07 20.06
N LYS A 594 21.21 38.32 20.54
CA LYS A 594 22.35 39.06 21.12
C LYS A 594 23.09 38.32 22.25
N HIS A 595 22.37 37.51 23.02
CA HIS A 595 22.96 36.71 24.10
C HIS A 595 23.91 35.60 23.61
N LEU A 596 23.84 35.24 22.31
CA LEU A 596 24.69 34.23 21.69
C LEU A 596 25.93 34.83 20.99
N HIS A 597 26.02 36.15 20.87
CA HIS A 597 27.03 36.81 20.03
C HIS A 597 28.45 36.50 20.48
N ASP A 598 28.72 36.65 21.78
CA ASP A 598 30.03 36.40 22.37
C ASP A 598 30.29 34.90 22.50
N THR A 599 29.31 34.13 23.00
CA THR A 599 29.43 32.68 23.22
C THR A 599 29.74 31.90 21.94
N LEU A 600 29.05 32.24 20.85
CA LEU A 600 29.20 31.55 19.56
C LEU A 600 30.14 32.28 18.58
N GLY A 601 30.74 33.41 18.98
CA GLY A 601 31.70 34.14 18.15
C GLY A 601 31.12 34.63 16.82
N ILE A 602 29.88 35.11 16.81
CA ILE A 602 29.14 35.43 15.56
C ILE A 602 29.85 36.48 14.69
N LYS A 603 30.51 37.45 15.33
CA LYS A 603 31.32 38.45 14.61
C LYS A 603 32.54 37.86 13.93
N GLU A 604 33.21 36.92 14.60
CA GLU A 604 34.38 36.22 14.07
C GLU A 604 33.98 35.29 12.93
N LEU A 605 32.89 34.55 13.10
CA LEU A 605 32.28 33.70 12.07
C LEU A 605 32.04 34.45 10.76
N ASN A 606 31.44 35.64 10.82
CA ASN A 606 31.20 36.47 9.63
C ASN A 606 32.49 36.88 8.93
N ASN A 607 33.51 37.26 9.70
CA ASN A 607 34.77 37.77 9.17
C ASN A 607 35.67 36.66 8.63
N SER A 608 35.77 35.52 9.34
CA SER A 608 36.63 34.40 8.98
C SER A 608 36.18 33.72 7.70
N HIS A 609 34.87 33.56 7.51
CA HIS A 609 34.29 32.92 6.33
C HIS A 609 33.90 33.91 5.22
N SER A 610 34.05 35.23 5.46
CA SER A 610 33.69 36.28 4.49
C SER A 610 32.26 36.15 3.95
N ILE A 611 31.31 35.80 4.83
CA ILE A 611 29.90 35.50 4.48
C ILE A 611 29.27 36.67 3.72
N GLN A 612 29.59 37.91 4.13
CA GLN A 612 29.07 39.09 3.48
C GLN A 612 29.45 39.19 2.00
N SER A 613 30.74 39.12 1.67
CA SER A 613 31.21 39.36 0.30
C SER A 613 31.06 38.16 -0.63
N ARG A 614 31.16 36.92 -0.10
CA ARG A 614 31.15 35.69 -0.92
C ARG A 614 29.79 35.01 -1.05
N TYR A 615 28.84 35.35 -0.17
CA TYR A 615 27.51 34.74 -0.14
C TYR A 615 26.41 35.79 -0.27
N LEU A 616 26.29 36.72 0.68
CA LEU A 616 25.18 37.69 0.72
C LEU A 616 25.19 38.67 -0.46
N ASP A 617 26.34 39.31 -0.72
CA ASP A 617 26.47 40.29 -1.80
C ASP A 617 26.25 39.65 -3.17
N VAL A 618 26.64 38.38 -3.33
CA VAL A 618 26.44 37.60 -4.56
C VAL A 618 24.95 37.31 -4.75
N LEU A 619 24.26 36.75 -3.74
CA LEU A 619 22.81 36.49 -3.81
C LEU A 619 22.01 37.75 -4.09
N LYS A 620 22.39 38.88 -3.50
CA LYS A 620 21.75 40.18 -3.73
C LYS A 620 21.90 40.64 -5.19
N GLN A 621 23.11 40.53 -5.75
CA GLN A 621 23.37 40.90 -7.14
C GLN A 621 22.63 39.97 -8.11
N THR A 622 22.62 38.67 -7.83
CA THR A 622 21.90 37.65 -8.60
C THR A 622 20.39 37.90 -8.57
N ALA A 623 19.81 38.15 -7.39
CA ALA A 623 18.38 38.46 -7.26
C ALA A 623 18.02 39.74 -8.05
N ALA A 624 18.82 40.80 -7.96
CA ALA A 624 18.59 42.02 -8.73
C ALA A 624 18.68 41.79 -10.26
N ARG A 625 19.57 40.90 -10.72
CA ARG A 625 19.69 40.49 -12.12
C ARG A 625 18.44 39.76 -12.59
N PHE A 626 17.94 38.80 -11.81
CA PHE A 626 16.69 38.08 -12.12
C PHE A 626 15.47 38.98 -12.08
N GLN A 627 15.35 39.83 -11.07
CA GLN A 627 14.23 40.76 -10.93
C GLN A 627 14.14 41.70 -12.13
N LYS A 628 15.29 42.20 -12.63
CA LYS A 628 15.33 43.01 -13.85
C LYS A 628 14.75 42.26 -15.06
N GLU A 629 15.12 40.99 -15.24
CA GLU A 629 14.63 40.17 -16.34
C GLU A 629 13.15 39.79 -16.19
N LEU A 630 12.69 39.49 -14.97
CA LEU A 630 11.29 39.22 -14.66
C LEU A 630 10.40 40.46 -14.91
N THR A 631 10.91 41.67 -14.67
CA THR A 631 10.19 42.91 -15.01
C THR A 631 10.10 43.16 -16.52
N SER A 632 11.01 42.62 -17.32
CA SER A 632 10.96 42.66 -18.79
C SER A 632 10.20 41.50 -19.42
N GLY A 633 9.56 40.65 -18.62
CA GLY A 633 8.71 39.55 -19.10
C GLY A 633 9.31 38.15 -18.99
N GLY A 634 10.49 37.98 -18.37
CA GLY A 634 11.04 36.68 -18.01
C GLY A 634 11.61 35.84 -19.17
N GLY A 635 11.74 36.43 -20.36
CA GLY A 635 12.11 35.70 -21.59
C GLY A 635 13.48 35.01 -21.50
N ALA A 636 14.51 35.67 -20.98
CA ALA A 636 15.83 35.05 -20.84
C ALA A 636 15.95 34.08 -19.64
N LEU A 637 14.89 33.94 -18.84
CA LEU A 637 14.77 32.94 -17.76
C LEU A 637 13.88 31.75 -18.16
N VAL A 638 13.35 31.76 -19.40
CA VAL A 638 12.43 30.73 -19.92
C VAL A 638 11.21 30.55 -19.00
N VAL A 639 10.69 31.66 -18.47
CA VAL A 639 9.48 31.68 -17.66
C VAL A 639 8.30 32.03 -18.55
N GLU A 640 7.48 31.04 -18.88
CA GLU A 640 6.31 31.20 -19.76
C GLU A 640 5.00 31.14 -18.96
N GLY A 641 4.09 32.07 -19.24
CA GLY A 641 2.77 32.16 -18.58
C GLY A 641 2.72 33.14 -17.41
N GLU A 642 1.56 33.77 -17.22
CA GLU A 642 1.37 34.79 -16.18
C GLU A 642 1.52 34.22 -14.76
N GLU A 643 0.99 33.02 -14.49
CA GLU A 643 1.10 32.37 -13.18
C GLU A 643 2.55 32.01 -12.83
N ALA A 644 3.30 31.46 -13.79
CA ALA A 644 4.71 31.12 -13.60
C ALA A 644 5.57 32.37 -13.38
N LEU A 645 5.25 33.48 -14.07
CA LEU A 645 5.94 34.75 -13.90
C LEU A 645 5.69 35.35 -12.50
N GLU A 646 4.45 35.29 -12.01
CA GLU A 646 4.13 35.77 -10.65
C GLU A 646 4.79 34.90 -9.58
N GLN A 647 4.81 33.57 -9.74
CA GLN A 647 5.54 32.68 -8.83
C GLN A 647 7.05 32.98 -8.83
N ALA A 648 7.65 33.17 -10.01
CA ALA A 648 9.06 33.51 -10.14
C ALA A 648 9.41 34.85 -9.46
N LYS A 649 8.55 35.87 -9.59
CA LYS A 649 8.71 37.14 -8.87
C LYS A 649 8.59 36.96 -7.36
N ALA A 650 7.65 36.11 -6.90
CA ALA A 650 7.49 35.82 -5.49
C ALA A 650 8.73 35.11 -4.91
N ASP A 651 9.29 34.14 -5.64
CA ASP A 651 10.50 33.40 -5.26
C ASP A 651 11.72 34.33 -5.12
N VAL A 652 11.95 35.21 -6.10
CA VAL A 652 13.03 36.21 -6.04
C VAL A 652 12.79 37.23 -4.93
N GLY A 653 11.55 37.73 -4.80
CA GLY A 653 11.17 38.68 -3.76
C GLY A 653 11.33 38.11 -2.34
N LEU A 654 11.09 36.81 -2.15
CA LEU A 654 11.36 36.12 -0.89
C LEU A 654 12.85 36.17 -0.55
N LEU A 655 13.74 35.85 -1.50
CA LEU A 655 15.18 35.94 -1.27
C LEU A 655 15.61 37.38 -0.94
N GLU A 656 15.17 38.37 -1.73
CA GLU A 656 15.49 39.79 -1.50
C GLU A 656 15.10 40.22 -0.09
N LYS A 657 13.92 39.78 0.38
CA LYS A 657 13.42 40.13 1.70
C LYS A 657 14.26 39.53 2.83
N VAL A 658 14.63 38.27 2.69
CA VAL A 658 15.44 37.57 3.71
C VAL A 658 16.87 38.15 3.73
N VAL A 659 17.43 38.50 2.57
CA VAL A 659 18.72 39.22 2.49
C VAL A 659 18.65 40.58 3.18
N GLU A 660 17.58 41.36 2.96
CA GLU A 660 17.38 42.64 3.64
C GLU A 660 17.36 42.49 5.18
N TRP A 661 16.71 41.44 5.70
CA TRP A 661 16.68 41.15 7.12
C TRP A 661 18.07 40.87 7.69
N VAL A 662 18.87 40.05 7.00
CA VAL A 662 20.25 39.73 7.39
C VAL A 662 21.12 41.00 7.37
N GLU A 663 21.06 41.82 6.30
CA GLU A 663 21.81 43.08 6.23
C GLU A 663 21.44 44.05 7.37
N SER A 664 20.16 44.12 7.71
CA SER A 664 19.68 44.93 8.84
C SER A 664 20.19 44.40 10.18
N GLY A 665 20.29 43.08 10.34
CA GLY A 665 20.91 42.43 11.50
C GLY A 665 22.40 42.76 11.62
N LEU A 666 23.15 42.63 10.52
CA LEU A 666 24.57 42.93 10.45
C LEU A 666 24.90 44.38 10.81
N LYS A 667 24.08 45.34 10.37
CA LYS A 667 24.26 46.77 10.72
C LYS A 667 24.07 47.07 12.21
N LYS A 668 23.41 46.19 12.95
CA LYS A 668 23.10 46.35 14.39
C LYS A 668 24.09 45.62 15.30
N MET A 669 24.94 44.76 14.72
CA MET A 669 26.05 44.06 15.39
C MET A 669 27.30 44.95 15.37
#